data_AF-A0AAD5LMY5-F1
#
_entry.id   AF-A0AAD5LMY5-F1
#
_cell.length_a   1.000
_cell.length_b   1.000
_cell.length_c   1.000
_cell.angle_alpha   90.00
_cell.angle_beta   90.00
_cell.angle_gamma   90.00
#
_symmetry.space_group_name_H-M   'P 1'
#
loop_
_entity.id
_entity.type
_entity.pdbx_description
1 polymer ?
#
loop_
_entity_poly.entity_id
_entity_poly.type
_entity_poly.pdbx_seq_one_letter_code
_entity_poly.pdbx_strand_id
1 'polypeptide(L)'
;MAVRRLLATLSACAAMLLLPTCTAHDDYLPLRQPEVIESPCVKRWSSFGAYFGADADGKGRHRPIALENEPSELHVNLTVRLDRFESRYVGFNTRTYNGRFPPPTIKVCPGDKLIVRVVNALGDGSSNMTNLHVHGMHVSPKGHHDNVLKSIEPGADRVYEYDIRPDHPAGTFWYHPHSHGLVNTQLSGLMAGSLIVADRPGDFPTEIAAMDDLVLILQGICVENCHLRYDSIVHALNNDYDDEDGDGDGDDASADDASDEFPIDLRVDRNSPLNDTSLLHVYVNGQYLPEIHMKPGELKRLRYINAIPNNVAELVAPGCEMHVLARDGVYVRAPAQKGVVVMPPGSRADVAVRCAKAGTFFVETESSPKRNHLLGQVGRHRVPSQKIVSLRVLGDDDVKMAMPEALPKPPVYMSDLQRLGTPLSDRNRYNYEFSVWMDAKDGVTYGVNQRKFHHEFVNHTMHVDEPQEWELSVRGYGPECAHMNDPEPMDHRSNLDFPMDKMLDAQAQMKHDASMPMPGHKMHCHAMTHPFHMHGSHFQITRVDKSIDPDELLFGVGEWRDTIPLYKSNVQIRFTPRRHMLGRILTHCHFAAHSDNGMAQLIEKREYSPITWADATVSPIALCCKIASAAAVEHLRHQRPHTPPSAPFNCALDTMATEKQKMIKGELYNALDPELEEDRKRIRSLVQQFNDASAYSPESVALMGEMLGSKGEKVIIEAPFRCDYGYNIHLGDSVFMNFNCVLLDVCEIRIGARTLLGPGVQVYTASHPLDPEVRKAGLENGRPVTIEEDVWIGGNAIILPGVRIGRGAVVGAGSVVTKDVPPMSVVAGNPARFIKHVVPPQE
;
A
#
# COMPACT_ATOMS: atom_id res chain seq x y z
N MET A 1 -70.72 -46.01 -5.29
CA MET A 1 -69.74 -44.90 -5.07
C MET A 1 -68.35 -45.36 -4.63
N ALA A 2 -68.06 -46.66 -4.41
CA ALA A 2 -66.74 -47.12 -3.98
C ALA A 2 -65.77 -47.52 -5.12
N VAL A 3 -66.23 -47.71 -6.37
CA VAL A 3 -65.38 -48.18 -7.48
C VAL A 3 -64.74 -47.02 -8.27
N ARG A 4 -65.27 -45.79 -8.17
CA ARG A 4 -64.70 -44.62 -8.85
C ARG A 4 -63.50 -43.99 -8.14
N ARG A 5 -63.22 -44.34 -6.88
CA ARG A 5 -62.05 -43.82 -6.15
C ARG A 5 -60.80 -44.68 -6.30
N LEU A 6 -60.91 -45.97 -6.65
CA LEU A 6 -59.74 -46.84 -6.86
C LEU A 6 -59.07 -46.66 -8.24
N LEU A 7 -59.83 -46.26 -9.27
CA LEU A 7 -59.30 -46.03 -10.62
C LEU A 7 -58.60 -44.68 -10.77
N ALA A 8 -58.88 -43.70 -9.90
CA ALA A 8 -58.17 -42.42 -9.87
C ALA A 8 -56.77 -42.54 -9.22
N THR A 9 -56.58 -43.49 -8.31
CA THR A 9 -55.29 -43.71 -7.64
C THR A 9 -54.32 -44.58 -8.46
N LEU A 10 -54.80 -45.41 -9.38
CA LEU A 10 -53.92 -46.23 -10.23
C LEU A 10 -53.44 -45.51 -11.50
N SER A 11 -54.18 -44.51 -12.00
CA SER A 11 -53.71 -43.68 -13.11
C SER A 11 -52.71 -42.59 -12.69
N ALA A 12 -52.64 -42.27 -11.38
CA ALA A 12 -51.64 -41.35 -10.83
C ALA A 12 -50.28 -42.04 -10.56
N CYS A 13 -50.25 -43.36 -10.41
CA CYS A 13 -48.99 -44.11 -10.21
C CYS A 13 -48.31 -44.55 -11.51
N ALA A 14 -49.02 -44.56 -12.66
CA ALA A 14 -48.43 -44.97 -13.93
C ALA A 14 -47.82 -43.81 -14.75
N ALA A 15 -48.09 -42.55 -14.38
CA ALA A 15 -47.45 -41.38 -14.99
C ALA A 15 -46.11 -40.97 -14.31
N MET A 16 -45.69 -41.71 -13.28
CA MET A 16 -44.44 -41.47 -12.54
C MET A 16 -43.28 -42.39 -12.98
N LEU A 17 -43.41 -43.09 -14.12
CA LEU A 17 -42.45 -44.11 -14.58
C LEU A 17 -41.90 -43.91 -16.00
N LEU A 18 -42.00 -42.70 -16.54
CA LEU A 18 -41.21 -42.27 -17.69
C LEU A 18 -40.50 -40.95 -17.35
N LEU A 19 -39.63 -41.02 -16.34
CA LEU A 19 -38.51 -40.10 -16.28
C LEU A 19 -37.66 -40.39 -17.52
N PRO A 20 -37.32 -39.39 -18.37
CA PRO A 20 -36.09 -39.54 -19.12
C PRO A 20 -35.02 -39.79 -18.06
N THR A 21 -34.14 -40.77 -18.29
CA THR A 21 -32.95 -40.98 -17.47
C THR A 21 -32.31 -39.62 -17.23
N CYS A 22 -32.50 -39.05 -16.03
CA CYS A 22 -31.78 -37.87 -15.59
C CYS A 22 -30.33 -38.32 -15.53
N THR A 23 -29.62 -38.05 -16.63
CA THR A 23 -28.18 -37.86 -16.61
C THR A 23 -27.92 -36.91 -15.47
N ALA A 24 -27.06 -37.29 -14.53
CA ALA A 24 -26.54 -36.40 -13.50
C ALA A 24 -26.02 -35.14 -14.20
N HIS A 25 -26.82 -34.07 -14.19
CA HIS A 25 -26.35 -32.76 -14.57
C HIS A 25 -25.59 -32.26 -13.35
N ASP A 26 -24.30 -32.00 -13.52
CA ASP A 26 -23.49 -31.27 -12.55
C ASP A 26 -24.22 -29.96 -12.21
N ASP A 27 -24.86 -29.89 -11.04
CA ASP A 27 -25.59 -28.70 -10.60
C ASP A 27 -24.59 -27.60 -10.24
N TYR A 28 -24.14 -26.85 -11.26
CA TYR A 28 -23.47 -25.57 -11.09
C TYR A 28 -24.45 -24.60 -10.42
N LEU A 29 -24.07 -24.01 -9.29
CA LEU A 29 -24.90 -23.02 -8.60
C LEU A 29 -24.84 -21.69 -9.37
N PRO A 30 -25.96 -20.95 -9.49
CA PRO A 30 -25.94 -19.59 -10.03
C PRO A 30 -24.90 -18.72 -9.32
N LEU A 31 -24.24 -17.83 -10.08
CA LEU A 31 -23.29 -16.88 -9.55
C LEU A 31 -23.96 -16.01 -8.48
N ARG A 32 -23.45 -16.09 -7.26
CA ARG A 32 -23.83 -15.24 -6.15
C ARG A 32 -23.08 -13.93 -6.25
N GLN A 33 -23.82 -12.84 -6.43
CA GLN A 33 -23.26 -11.50 -6.32
C GLN A 33 -23.02 -11.12 -4.84
N PRO A 34 -21.93 -10.39 -4.54
CA PRO A 34 -21.72 -9.80 -3.22
C PRO A 34 -22.91 -8.93 -2.81
N GLU A 35 -23.16 -8.84 -1.50
CA GLU A 35 -24.04 -7.81 -0.95
C GLU A 35 -23.52 -6.43 -1.36
N VAL A 36 -24.41 -5.53 -1.78
CA VAL A 36 -24.01 -4.18 -2.20
C VAL A 36 -24.43 -3.16 -1.16
N ILE A 37 -23.47 -2.38 -0.67
CA ILE A 37 -23.68 -1.24 0.22
C ILE A 37 -23.51 0.03 -0.62
N GLU A 38 -24.63 0.69 -0.91
CA GLU A 38 -24.68 1.84 -1.83
C GLU A 38 -24.91 3.17 -1.10
N SER A 39 -24.21 4.22 -1.54
CA SER A 39 -24.43 5.59 -1.05
C SER A 39 -25.80 6.13 -1.45
N PRO A 40 -26.32 7.16 -0.73
CA PRO A 40 -27.55 7.84 -1.14
C PRO A 40 -27.49 8.38 -2.56
N CYS A 41 -26.32 8.85 -3.02
CA CYS A 41 -26.12 9.29 -4.39
C CYS A 41 -26.35 8.16 -5.40
N VAL A 42 -25.74 6.99 -5.18
CA VAL A 42 -25.87 5.84 -6.08
C VAL A 42 -27.33 5.41 -6.21
N LYS A 43 -28.07 5.35 -5.09
CA LYS A 43 -29.50 5.02 -5.09
C LYS A 43 -30.34 6.01 -5.89
N ARG A 44 -29.99 7.30 -5.87
CA ARG A 44 -30.63 8.32 -6.72
C ARG A 44 -30.31 8.06 -8.18
N TRP A 45 -29.03 7.90 -8.53
CA TRP A 45 -28.60 7.69 -9.91
C TRP A 45 -29.21 6.45 -10.54
N SER A 46 -29.33 5.35 -9.80
CA SER A 46 -30.00 4.13 -10.27
C SER A 46 -31.49 4.34 -10.53
N SER A 47 -32.19 5.12 -9.69
CA SER A 47 -33.59 5.48 -9.91
C SER A 47 -33.81 6.37 -11.15
N PHE A 48 -32.84 7.20 -11.52
CA PHE A 48 -32.89 8.02 -12.74
C PHE A 48 -32.53 7.24 -14.01
N GLY A 49 -31.61 6.28 -13.92
CA GLY A 49 -31.33 5.35 -15.02
C GLY A 49 -32.57 4.57 -15.46
N ALA A 50 -33.46 4.25 -14.52
CA ALA A 50 -34.75 3.63 -14.81
C ALA A 50 -35.77 4.57 -15.49
N TYR A 51 -35.59 5.90 -15.42
CA TYR A 51 -36.51 6.90 -15.98
C TYR A 51 -36.16 7.36 -17.40
N PHE A 52 -34.95 7.06 -17.88
CA PHE A 52 -34.44 7.55 -19.18
C PHE A 52 -33.78 6.43 -20.01
N GLY A 53 -34.37 5.23 -19.97
CA GLY A 53 -34.25 4.31 -21.10
C GLY A 53 -34.71 5.03 -22.37
N ALA A 54 -33.94 4.93 -23.45
CA ALA A 54 -34.09 5.72 -24.67
C ALA A 54 -35.55 5.93 -25.09
N ASP A 55 -36.01 7.18 -25.14
CA ASP A 55 -37.16 7.54 -25.97
C ASP A 55 -36.77 7.28 -27.43
N ALA A 56 -37.71 6.73 -28.20
CA ALA A 56 -37.57 6.30 -29.60
C ALA A 56 -37.07 7.39 -30.60
N ASP A 57 -36.91 8.64 -30.14
CA ASP A 57 -36.61 9.79 -30.98
C ASP A 57 -35.18 10.35 -30.85
N GLY A 58 -34.30 9.72 -30.06
CA GLY A 58 -32.85 10.05 -30.05
C GLY A 58 -32.49 11.49 -29.65
N LYS A 59 -33.43 12.25 -29.07
CA LYS A 59 -33.19 13.63 -28.60
C LYS A 59 -32.99 13.62 -27.09
N GLY A 60 -31.72 13.64 -26.67
CA GLY A 60 -31.33 13.77 -25.27
C GLY A 60 -31.96 15.01 -24.64
N ARG A 61 -32.80 14.82 -23.62
CA ARG A 61 -33.21 15.93 -22.75
C ARG A 61 -32.01 16.31 -21.88
N HIS A 62 -31.55 17.56 -22.03
CA HIS A 62 -30.56 18.14 -21.12
C HIS A 62 -31.07 18.14 -19.68
N ARG A 63 -30.17 17.83 -18.74
CA ARG A 63 -30.46 17.73 -17.31
C ARG A 63 -30.63 19.09 -16.62
N PRO A 64 -31.35 19.13 -15.49
CA PRO A 64 -31.17 20.15 -14.48
C PRO A 64 -29.82 19.96 -13.76
N ILE A 65 -29.00 21.02 -13.76
CA ILE A 65 -27.66 21.13 -13.14
C ILE A 65 -27.66 20.91 -11.59
N ALA A 66 -28.84 20.85 -10.96
CA ALA A 66 -28.98 20.91 -9.51
C ALA A 66 -28.66 19.61 -8.74
N LEU A 67 -28.53 18.46 -9.41
CA LEU A 67 -28.32 17.14 -8.77
C LEU A 67 -26.85 16.76 -8.58
N GLU A 68 -25.92 17.51 -9.18
CA GLU A 68 -24.48 17.16 -9.26
C GLU A 68 -23.67 17.62 -8.04
N ASN A 69 -24.27 18.40 -7.13
CA ASN A 69 -23.54 19.12 -6.08
C ASN A 69 -24.00 18.82 -4.65
N GLU A 70 -24.81 17.79 -4.41
CA GLU A 70 -25.15 17.39 -3.03
C GLU A 70 -24.17 16.29 -2.57
N PRO A 71 -23.13 16.65 -1.78
CA PRO A 71 -22.23 15.65 -1.21
C PRO A 71 -23.06 14.64 -0.42
N SER A 72 -22.82 13.35 -0.67
CA SER A 72 -23.47 12.28 0.08
C SER A 72 -22.43 11.51 0.88
N GLU A 73 -22.82 11.07 2.07
CA GLU A 73 -21.95 10.33 2.97
C GLU A 73 -22.41 8.88 3.04
N LEU A 74 -21.47 7.95 2.96
CA LEU A 74 -21.72 6.52 3.14
C LEU A 74 -20.91 6.01 4.32
N HIS A 75 -21.60 5.49 5.34
CA HIS A 75 -20.97 4.79 6.45
C HIS A 75 -21.01 3.29 6.23
N VAL A 76 -19.86 2.64 6.38
CA VAL A 76 -19.70 1.18 6.25
C VAL A 76 -19.04 0.65 7.51
N ASN A 77 -19.57 -0.42 8.06
CA ASN A 77 -18.93 -1.16 9.15
C ASN A 77 -18.37 -2.47 8.61
N LEU A 78 -17.07 -2.67 8.77
CA LEU A 78 -16.37 -3.91 8.45
C LEU A 78 -15.81 -4.50 9.74
N THR A 79 -16.32 -5.64 10.17
CA THR A 79 -15.79 -6.35 11.33
C THR A 79 -14.88 -7.46 10.85
N VAL A 80 -13.59 -7.37 11.18
CA VAL A 80 -12.62 -8.44 10.98
C VAL A 80 -12.80 -9.47 12.08
N ARG A 81 -13.15 -10.70 11.73
CA ARG A 81 -13.36 -11.79 12.70
C ARG A 81 -12.98 -13.15 12.13
N LEU A 82 -12.73 -14.09 13.04
CA LEU A 82 -12.64 -15.51 12.70
C LEU A 82 -14.02 -16.02 12.31
N ASP A 83 -14.12 -16.64 11.13
CA ASP A 83 -15.34 -17.28 10.66
C ASP A 83 -14.95 -18.48 9.79
N ARG A 84 -15.92 -19.34 9.47
CA ARG A 84 -15.66 -20.57 8.72
C ARG A 84 -16.09 -20.41 7.27
N PHE A 85 -15.13 -20.51 6.35
CA PHE A 85 -15.42 -20.70 4.94
C PHE A 85 -15.92 -22.13 4.72
N GLU A 86 -17.05 -22.28 4.04
CA GLU A 86 -17.58 -23.57 3.64
C GLU A 86 -17.99 -23.54 2.17
N SER A 87 -17.48 -24.52 1.44
CA SER A 87 -17.88 -24.84 0.08
C SER A 87 -18.23 -26.33 -0.02
N ARG A 88 -18.69 -26.76 -1.19
CA ARG A 88 -18.94 -28.18 -1.44
C ARG A 88 -17.69 -29.05 -1.20
N TYR A 89 -16.51 -28.53 -1.50
CA TYR A 89 -15.28 -29.33 -1.60
C TYR A 89 -14.29 -29.08 -0.47
N VAL A 90 -14.22 -27.86 0.03
CA VAL A 90 -13.29 -27.46 1.08
C VAL A 90 -13.98 -26.58 2.11
N GLY A 91 -13.60 -26.72 3.38
CA GLY A 91 -13.98 -25.80 4.44
C GLY A 91 -12.84 -25.60 5.41
N PHE A 92 -12.66 -24.37 5.89
CA PHE A 92 -11.62 -23.99 6.84
C PHE A 92 -12.01 -22.69 7.54
N ASN A 93 -11.49 -22.51 8.74
CA ASN A 93 -11.59 -21.25 9.47
C ASN A 93 -10.63 -20.23 8.87
N THR A 94 -11.06 -18.99 8.76
CA THR A 94 -10.28 -17.89 8.21
C THR A 94 -10.72 -16.56 8.80
N ARG A 95 -9.92 -15.53 8.54
CA ARG A 95 -10.24 -14.13 8.86
C ARG A 95 -11.17 -13.59 7.78
N THR A 96 -12.18 -12.81 8.16
CA THR A 96 -13.23 -12.36 7.24
C THR A 96 -13.64 -10.92 7.50
N TYR A 97 -14.18 -10.26 6.48
CA TYR A 97 -15.00 -9.06 6.68
C TYR A 97 -16.47 -9.46 6.86
N ASN A 98 -17.03 -9.14 8.02
CA ASN A 98 -18.44 -9.38 8.38
C ASN A 98 -18.87 -10.87 8.32
N GLY A 99 -17.94 -11.83 8.32
CA GLY A 99 -18.26 -13.25 8.16
C GLY A 99 -18.85 -13.62 6.81
N ARG A 100 -18.46 -12.92 5.75
CA ARG A 100 -19.00 -13.12 4.40
C ARG A 100 -17.91 -13.51 3.41
N PHE A 101 -18.33 -14.36 2.47
CA PHE A 101 -17.54 -14.80 1.31
C PHE A 101 -18.44 -14.69 0.07
N PRO A 102 -18.21 -13.73 -0.85
CA PRO A 102 -17.27 -12.63 -0.73
C PRO A 102 -17.78 -11.57 0.28
N PRO A 103 -16.87 -10.73 0.80
CA PRO A 103 -17.20 -9.48 1.48
C PRO A 103 -18.13 -8.56 0.66
N PRO A 104 -18.82 -7.59 1.29
CA PRO A 104 -19.71 -6.67 0.60
C PRO A 104 -18.99 -5.81 -0.46
N THR A 105 -19.68 -5.53 -1.57
CA THR A 105 -19.28 -4.49 -2.51
C THR A 105 -19.69 -3.13 -1.97
N ILE A 106 -18.74 -2.21 -1.82
CA ILE A 106 -19.00 -0.82 -1.47
C ILE A 106 -19.18 -0.03 -2.77
N LYS A 107 -20.27 0.73 -2.90
CA LYS A 107 -20.56 1.50 -4.11
C LYS A 107 -20.86 2.96 -3.78
N VAL A 108 -20.08 3.85 -4.38
CA VAL A 108 -20.06 5.29 -4.10
C VAL A 108 -20.09 6.08 -5.41
N CYS A 109 -20.54 7.33 -5.36
CA CYS A 109 -20.41 8.28 -6.46
C CYS A 109 -19.09 9.07 -6.37
N PRO A 110 -18.57 9.57 -7.50
CA PRO A 110 -17.69 10.73 -7.48
C PRO A 110 -18.33 11.89 -6.70
N GLY A 111 -17.63 12.45 -5.72
CA GLY A 111 -18.12 13.52 -4.83
C GLY A 111 -18.61 13.05 -3.45
N ASP A 112 -18.73 11.74 -3.23
CA ASP A 112 -19.13 11.20 -1.93
C ASP A 112 -18.00 11.24 -0.90
N LYS A 113 -18.39 11.25 0.39
CA LYS A 113 -17.50 10.91 1.50
C LYS A 113 -17.79 9.48 1.96
N LEU A 114 -16.80 8.61 1.90
CA LEU A 114 -16.91 7.23 2.39
C LEU A 114 -16.25 7.13 3.76
N ILE A 115 -17.01 6.73 4.78
CA ILE A 115 -16.52 6.49 6.14
C ILE A 115 -16.60 5.00 6.44
N VAL A 116 -15.46 4.35 6.64
CA VAL A 116 -15.39 2.91 6.91
C VAL A 116 -14.87 2.69 8.33
N ARG A 117 -15.71 2.18 9.23
CA ARG A 117 -15.25 1.70 10.54
C ARG A 117 -14.83 0.24 10.42
N VAL A 118 -13.55 -0.01 10.62
CA VAL A 118 -12.98 -1.36 10.68
C VAL A 118 -12.79 -1.75 12.13
N VAL A 119 -13.50 -2.79 12.57
CA VAL A 119 -13.39 -3.34 13.93
C VAL A 119 -12.59 -4.64 13.83
N ASN A 120 -11.41 -4.69 14.43
CA ASN A 120 -10.63 -5.93 14.54
C ASN A 120 -11.13 -6.71 15.76
N ALA A 121 -12.05 -7.66 15.54
CA ALA A 121 -12.62 -8.52 16.57
C ALA A 121 -11.89 -9.88 16.68
N LEU A 122 -10.67 -9.99 16.13
CA LEU A 122 -9.79 -11.14 16.35
C LEU A 122 -9.24 -11.13 17.78
N GLY A 123 -8.87 -12.31 18.28
CA GLY A 123 -8.15 -12.45 19.54
C GLY A 123 -6.67 -12.07 19.40
N ASP A 124 -5.97 -12.06 20.54
CA ASP A 124 -4.52 -11.84 20.59
C ASP A 124 -3.78 -12.79 19.63
N GLY A 125 -2.64 -12.34 19.11
CA GLY A 125 -1.80 -13.11 18.19
C GLY A 125 -1.11 -12.21 17.17
N SER A 126 0.17 -12.46 16.94
CA SER A 126 1.02 -11.64 16.06
C SER A 126 0.51 -11.56 14.62
N SER A 127 -0.16 -12.61 14.14
CA SER A 127 -0.75 -12.72 12.80
C SER A 127 -2.17 -12.12 12.66
N ASN A 128 -2.73 -11.55 13.73
CA ASN A 128 -4.09 -11.01 13.76
C ASN A 128 -4.16 -9.49 13.67
N MET A 129 -3.03 -8.80 13.50
CA MET A 129 -3.01 -7.39 13.14
C MET A 129 -3.56 -7.20 11.72
N THR A 130 -4.32 -6.13 11.50
CA THR A 130 -4.91 -5.85 10.18
C THR A 130 -4.98 -4.36 9.90
N ASN A 131 -5.33 -3.96 8.69
CA ASN A 131 -5.70 -2.60 8.33
C ASN A 131 -6.57 -2.66 7.07
N LEU A 132 -6.86 -1.51 6.47
CA LEU A 132 -7.62 -1.43 5.23
C LEU A 132 -6.90 -0.57 4.21
N HIS A 133 -6.72 -1.12 3.02
CA HIS A 133 -6.25 -0.41 1.85
C HIS A 133 -7.35 -0.39 0.78
N VAL A 134 -7.58 0.77 0.15
CA VAL A 134 -8.51 0.93 -0.99
C VAL A 134 -7.74 0.97 -2.32
N HIS A 135 -7.36 -0.21 -2.78
CA HIS A 135 -6.49 -0.42 -3.95
C HIS A 135 -7.04 0.26 -5.21
N GLY A 136 -6.22 1.16 -5.76
CA GLY A 136 -6.49 1.93 -6.98
C GLY A 136 -7.24 3.25 -6.76
N MET A 137 -7.70 3.54 -5.56
CA MET A 137 -8.41 4.78 -5.27
C MET A 137 -7.45 5.99 -5.19
N HIS A 138 -7.91 7.14 -5.68
CA HIS A 138 -7.16 8.41 -5.60
C HIS A 138 -7.51 9.17 -4.32
N VAL A 139 -7.09 8.62 -3.18
CA VAL A 139 -7.39 9.13 -1.84
C VAL A 139 -6.11 9.54 -1.10
N SER A 140 -6.29 10.23 0.03
CA SER A 140 -5.15 10.63 0.86
C SER A 140 -4.50 9.41 1.51
N PRO A 141 -3.17 9.31 1.57
CA PRO A 141 -2.47 8.27 2.31
C PRO A 141 -2.14 8.69 3.76
N LYS A 142 -2.65 9.82 4.24
CA LYS A 142 -2.32 10.39 5.56
C LYS A 142 -3.30 9.97 6.65
N GLY A 143 -2.90 10.18 7.90
CA GLY A 143 -3.83 10.16 9.04
C GLY A 143 -4.56 8.83 9.16
N HIS A 144 -5.89 8.88 9.15
CA HIS A 144 -6.80 7.73 9.11
C HIS A 144 -7.52 7.65 7.75
N HIS A 145 -6.86 8.06 6.67
CA HIS A 145 -7.31 7.77 5.31
C HIS A 145 -6.64 6.45 4.86
N ASP A 146 -6.10 6.35 3.65
CA ASP A 146 -5.47 5.13 3.11
C ASP A 146 -4.02 4.90 3.62
N ASN A 147 -3.78 5.15 4.90
CA ASN A 147 -2.44 5.03 5.49
C ASN A 147 -2.14 3.59 5.91
N VAL A 148 -1.56 2.81 4.99
CA VAL A 148 -1.23 1.40 5.21
C VAL A 148 -0.10 1.16 6.22
N LEU A 149 0.65 2.20 6.61
CA LEU A 149 1.70 2.08 7.64
C LEU A 149 1.13 1.94 9.07
N LYS A 150 -0.19 2.07 9.23
CA LYS A 150 -0.85 1.93 10.52
C LYS A 150 -1.69 0.66 10.55
N SER A 151 -1.36 -0.25 11.45
CA SER A 151 -2.15 -1.45 11.75
C SER A 151 -3.19 -1.20 12.84
N ILE A 152 -4.21 -2.05 12.91
CA ILE A 152 -5.28 -2.12 13.90
C ILE A 152 -5.00 -3.38 14.70
N GLU A 153 -4.66 -3.20 15.97
CA GLU A 153 -4.42 -4.31 16.89
C GLU A 153 -5.68 -5.16 17.09
N PRO A 154 -5.53 -6.45 17.43
CA PRO A 154 -6.65 -7.27 17.90
C PRO A 154 -7.45 -6.57 19.01
N GLY A 155 -8.78 -6.67 18.95
CA GLY A 155 -9.71 -6.00 19.87
C GLY A 155 -9.90 -4.49 19.65
N ALA A 156 -9.10 -3.86 18.78
CA ALA A 156 -9.22 -2.42 18.49
C ALA A 156 -10.10 -2.13 17.27
N ASP A 157 -10.46 -0.86 17.08
CA ASP A 157 -11.12 -0.40 15.87
C ASP A 157 -10.50 0.88 15.31
N ARG A 158 -10.74 1.13 14.03
CA ARG A 158 -10.33 2.35 13.34
C ARG A 158 -11.41 2.83 12.39
N VAL A 159 -11.63 4.14 12.39
CA VAL A 159 -12.47 4.82 11.40
C VAL A 159 -11.58 5.36 10.30
N TYR A 160 -11.85 4.92 9.08
CA TYR A 160 -11.26 5.41 7.85
C TYR A 160 -12.17 6.43 7.19
N GLU A 161 -11.61 7.53 6.70
CA GLU A 161 -12.37 8.53 5.94
C GLU A 161 -11.77 8.63 4.54
N TYR A 162 -12.59 8.58 3.50
CA TYR A 162 -12.14 8.67 2.12
C TYR A 162 -13.00 9.71 1.39
N ASP A 163 -12.35 10.79 0.96
CA ASP A 163 -12.99 11.80 0.11
C ASP A 163 -12.93 11.34 -1.35
N ILE A 164 -14.05 10.90 -1.90
CA ILE A 164 -14.16 10.50 -3.30
C ILE A 164 -14.31 11.76 -4.12
N ARG A 165 -13.28 12.13 -4.86
CA ARG A 165 -13.26 13.41 -5.58
C ARG A 165 -14.44 13.54 -6.56
N PRO A 166 -14.99 14.75 -6.73
CA PRO A 166 -15.99 15.02 -7.77
C PRO A 166 -15.50 14.82 -9.19
N ASP A 167 -14.19 14.59 -9.43
CA ASP A 167 -13.59 14.24 -10.72
C ASP A 167 -12.92 12.85 -10.69
N HIS A 168 -13.16 12.01 -9.67
CA HIS A 168 -12.62 10.65 -9.59
C HIS A 168 -13.10 9.81 -10.79
N PRO A 169 -12.24 8.96 -11.39
CA PRO A 169 -12.66 8.04 -12.44
C PRO A 169 -13.72 7.06 -11.90
N ALA A 170 -14.77 6.83 -12.67
CA ALA A 170 -15.69 5.74 -12.42
C ALA A 170 -15.05 4.42 -12.86
N GLY A 171 -15.30 3.34 -12.12
CA GLY A 171 -14.69 2.06 -12.42
C GLY A 171 -14.67 1.07 -11.25
N THR A 172 -13.97 -0.03 -11.49
CA THR A 172 -13.80 -1.15 -10.56
C THR A 172 -12.49 -1.02 -9.77
N PHE A 173 -12.64 -0.80 -8.48
CA PHE A 173 -11.58 -0.81 -7.47
C PHE A 173 -11.90 -1.91 -6.45
N TRP A 174 -11.05 -2.04 -5.43
CA TRP A 174 -11.24 -3.07 -4.41
C TRP A 174 -10.56 -2.66 -3.11
N TYR A 175 -10.87 -3.37 -2.03
CA TYR A 175 -10.27 -3.15 -0.73
C TYR A 175 -9.79 -4.47 -0.13
N HIS A 176 -8.66 -4.39 0.57
CA HIS A 176 -8.04 -5.55 1.21
C HIS A 176 -7.12 -5.14 2.37
N PRO A 177 -6.74 -6.07 3.25
CA PRO A 177 -5.70 -5.85 4.26
C PRO A 177 -4.33 -5.60 3.63
N HIS A 178 -3.58 -4.69 4.21
CA HIS A 178 -2.26 -4.24 3.78
C HIS A 178 -1.34 -4.02 4.99
N SER A 179 -1.44 -4.89 6.00
CA SER A 179 -0.49 -4.90 7.13
C SER A 179 0.73 -5.68 6.68
N HIS A 180 1.84 -4.98 6.45
CA HIS A 180 3.05 -5.55 5.87
C HIS A 180 3.58 -6.72 6.71
N GLY A 181 3.90 -7.83 6.06
CA GLY A 181 4.25 -9.11 6.71
C GLY A 181 3.06 -10.05 6.89
N LEU A 182 1.82 -9.58 6.71
CA LEU A 182 0.59 -10.34 6.92
C LEU A 182 -0.38 -10.24 5.73
N VAL A 183 0.04 -9.63 4.61
CA VAL A 183 -0.83 -9.38 3.45
C VAL A 183 -1.20 -10.69 2.79
N ASN A 184 -0.21 -11.57 2.55
CA ASN A 184 -0.42 -12.88 1.95
C ASN A 184 -1.37 -13.72 2.82
N THR A 185 -1.10 -13.78 4.12
CA THR A 185 -1.90 -14.49 5.12
C THR A 185 -3.38 -14.12 5.08
N GLN A 186 -3.70 -12.83 5.02
CA GLN A 186 -5.09 -12.37 5.03
C GLN A 186 -5.77 -12.46 3.66
N LEU A 187 -5.06 -12.22 2.56
CA LEU A 187 -5.60 -12.38 1.21
C LEU A 187 -5.86 -13.85 0.85
N SER A 188 -4.94 -14.75 1.18
CA SER A 188 -5.14 -16.21 1.07
C SER A 188 -6.35 -16.67 1.89
N GLY A 189 -6.60 -16.00 3.01
CA GLY A 189 -7.80 -16.16 3.82
C GLY A 189 -9.09 -15.57 3.25
N LEU A 190 -9.09 -15.12 1.99
CA LEU A 190 -10.24 -14.62 1.24
C LEU A 190 -10.71 -13.20 1.64
N MET A 191 -9.90 -12.41 2.38
CA MET A 191 -10.25 -11.04 2.78
C MET A 191 -10.06 -10.01 1.66
N ALA A 192 -10.93 -10.04 0.66
CA ALA A 192 -10.94 -9.04 -0.43
C ALA A 192 -12.37 -8.68 -0.82
N GLY A 193 -12.69 -7.39 -0.88
CA GLY A 193 -14.01 -6.91 -1.30
C GLY A 193 -13.92 -5.89 -2.43
N SER A 194 -15.00 -5.72 -3.20
CA SER A 194 -15.03 -4.77 -4.32
C SER A 194 -15.42 -3.36 -3.86
N LEU A 195 -14.85 -2.36 -4.51
CA LEU A 195 -15.22 -0.95 -4.36
C LEU A 195 -15.52 -0.38 -5.75
N ILE A 196 -16.76 0.03 -5.98
CA ILE A 196 -17.21 0.55 -7.27
C ILE A 196 -17.44 2.06 -7.14
N VAL A 197 -16.74 2.84 -7.95
CA VAL A 197 -17.10 4.25 -8.18
C VAL A 197 -18.07 4.26 -9.36
N ALA A 198 -19.32 4.62 -9.07
CA ALA A 198 -20.41 4.55 -10.03
C ALA A 198 -20.17 5.47 -11.22
N ASP A 199 -20.56 4.98 -12.41
CA ASP A 199 -20.57 5.76 -13.63
C ASP A 199 -21.52 6.95 -13.47
N ARG A 200 -21.03 8.16 -13.80
CA ARG A 200 -21.90 9.33 -13.80
C ARG A 200 -22.95 9.14 -14.87
N PRO A 201 -24.23 9.37 -14.55
CA PRO A 201 -25.27 9.31 -15.55
C PRO A 201 -24.86 10.20 -16.73
N GLY A 202 -25.05 9.77 -17.97
CA GLY A 202 -24.77 10.59 -19.17
C GLY A 202 -23.32 10.70 -19.62
N ASP A 203 -22.34 10.32 -18.78
CA ASP A 203 -20.93 10.19 -19.20
C ASP A 203 -20.64 8.81 -19.81
N PHE A 204 -21.65 7.94 -19.86
CA PHE A 204 -21.51 6.53 -20.19
C PHE A 204 -22.41 6.12 -21.37
N PRO A 205 -21.89 5.36 -22.37
CA PRO A 205 -22.67 4.88 -23.50
C PRO A 205 -23.90 4.05 -23.09
N THR A 206 -25.01 4.22 -23.78
CA THR A 206 -26.27 3.50 -23.54
C THR A 206 -26.11 1.98 -23.66
N GLU A 207 -25.19 1.55 -24.52
CA GLU A 207 -24.88 0.16 -24.81
C GLU A 207 -24.34 -0.56 -23.58
N ILE A 208 -23.46 0.10 -22.82
CA ILE A 208 -22.89 -0.51 -21.61
C ILE A 208 -23.89 -0.40 -20.45
N ALA A 209 -24.71 0.66 -20.40
CA ALA A 209 -25.78 0.78 -19.42
C ALA A 209 -26.85 -0.33 -19.57
N ALA A 210 -26.98 -0.89 -20.77
CA ALA A 210 -27.89 -1.99 -21.08
C ALA A 210 -27.31 -3.38 -20.71
N MET A 211 -26.02 -3.47 -20.39
CA MET A 211 -25.39 -4.74 -19.98
C MET A 211 -25.66 -4.99 -18.50
N ASP A 212 -25.94 -6.24 -18.15
CA ASP A 212 -25.89 -6.65 -16.75
C ASP A 212 -24.46 -6.45 -16.21
N ASP A 213 -24.38 -5.90 -15.00
CA ASP A 213 -23.12 -5.56 -14.35
C ASP A 213 -22.83 -6.54 -13.21
N LEU A 214 -21.91 -7.47 -13.44
CA LEU A 214 -21.58 -8.57 -12.52
C LEU A 214 -20.16 -8.41 -11.99
N VAL A 215 -20.01 -8.48 -10.67
CA VAL A 215 -18.71 -8.47 -9.98
C VAL A 215 -18.21 -9.91 -9.81
N LEU A 216 -16.95 -10.14 -10.20
CA LEU A 216 -16.26 -11.42 -10.12
C LEU A 216 -14.91 -11.23 -9.40
N ILE A 217 -14.85 -11.59 -8.12
CA ILE A 217 -13.62 -11.61 -7.32
C ILE A 217 -12.99 -13.00 -7.46
N LEU A 218 -11.83 -13.07 -8.09
CA LEU A 218 -11.06 -14.32 -8.26
C LEU A 218 -10.21 -14.53 -7.02
N GLN A 219 -10.34 -15.70 -6.40
CA GLN A 219 -9.61 -16.09 -5.19
C GLN A 219 -9.02 -17.48 -5.39
N GLY A 220 -7.80 -17.71 -4.91
CA GLY A 220 -7.08 -18.97 -5.10
C GLY A 220 -7.06 -19.79 -3.82
N ILE A 221 -7.38 -21.07 -3.90
CA ILE A 221 -7.27 -22.00 -2.78
C ILE A 221 -6.43 -23.19 -3.23
N CYS A 222 -5.31 -23.40 -2.56
CA CYS A 222 -4.49 -24.60 -2.68
C CYS A 222 -4.35 -25.22 -1.28
N VAL A 223 -4.41 -26.55 -1.19
CA VAL A 223 -4.50 -27.24 0.11
C VAL A 223 -3.22 -28.01 0.40
N GLU A 224 -2.89 -29.01 -0.40
CA GLU A 224 -1.72 -29.88 -0.24
C GLU A 224 -0.83 -29.81 -1.50
N ASN A 225 0.46 -30.10 -1.38
CA ASN A 225 1.37 -30.18 -2.54
C ASN A 225 1.41 -28.94 -3.44
N CYS A 226 1.11 -27.77 -2.88
CA CYS A 226 1.19 -26.50 -3.58
C CYS A 226 2.62 -26.24 -4.03
N HIS A 227 2.80 -25.73 -5.24
CA HIS A 227 4.13 -25.45 -5.79
C HIS A 227 4.90 -24.39 -5.00
N LEU A 228 4.18 -23.49 -4.33
CA LEU A 228 4.70 -22.49 -3.41
C LEU A 228 4.08 -22.70 -2.03
N ARG A 229 4.92 -22.71 -0.98
CA ARG A 229 4.47 -22.76 0.42
C ARG A 229 3.50 -21.61 0.74
N TYR A 230 3.74 -20.45 0.15
CA TYR A 230 2.90 -19.24 0.28
C TYR A 230 1.47 -19.40 -0.23
N ASP A 231 1.20 -20.35 -1.12
CA ASP A 231 -0.13 -20.59 -1.69
C ASP A 231 -0.90 -21.70 -0.94
N SER A 232 -0.23 -22.49 -0.10
CA SER A 232 -0.88 -23.50 0.74
C SER A 232 -1.72 -22.82 1.81
N ILE A 233 -3.02 -23.13 1.85
CA ILE A 233 -3.94 -22.50 2.80
C ILE A 233 -3.53 -22.74 4.26
N VAL A 234 -2.89 -23.88 4.55
CA VAL A 234 -2.42 -24.21 5.89
C VAL A 234 -1.29 -23.27 6.31
N HIS A 235 -0.19 -23.27 5.55
CA HIS A 235 0.95 -22.40 5.82
C HIS A 235 0.56 -20.93 5.74
N ALA A 236 -0.30 -20.58 4.77
CA ALA A 236 -0.69 -19.21 4.57
C ALA A 236 -1.53 -18.64 5.71
N LEU A 237 -2.49 -19.39 6.26
CA LEU A 237 -3.30 -18.88 7.36
C LEU A 237 -2.54 -18.82 8.69
N ASN A 238 -1.56 -19.69 8.88
CA ASN A 238 -0.64 -19.69 10.02
C ASN A 238 0.48 -18.66 9.90
N ASN A 239 0.64 -18.00 8.75
CA ASN A 239 1.80 -17.15 8.47
C ASN A 239 3.15 -17.89 8.65
N ASP A 240 3.15 -19.18 8.33
CA ASP A 240 4.26 -20.10 8.58
C ASP A 240 5.18 -20.18 7.35
N TYR A 241 6.13 -19.25 7.27
CA TYR A 241 7.06 -19.09 6.15
C TYR A 241 8.55 -19.16 6.53
N ASP A 242 8.88 -19.14 7.82
CA ASP A 242 10.26 -19.02 8.33
C ASP A 242 10.96 -20.38 8.58
N ASP A 243 10.25 -21.51 8.52
CA ASP A 243 10.88 -22.83 8.72
C ASP A 243 11.55 -23.34 7.43
N GLU A 244 12.72 -22.80 7.08
CA GLU A 244 13.65 -23.42 6.13
C GLU A 244 14.72 -24.30 6.79
N ASP A 245 14.65 -24.58 8.09
CA ASP A 245 15.62 -25.45 8.75
C ASP A 245 15.09 -26.88 8.90
N GLY A 246 15.31 -27.64 7.84
CA GLY A 246 15.38 -29.11 7.88
C GLY A 246 16.63 -29.63 8.59
N ASP A 247 17.09 -28.99 9.66
CA ASP A 247 18.15 -29.48 10.54
C ASP A 247 17.67 -29.41 12.00
N GLY A 248 17.39 -30.58 12.55
CA GLY A 248 17.22 -30.72 13.99
C GLY A 248 18.55 -30.45 14.68
N ASP A 249 18.65 -29.31 15.33
CA ASP A 249 19.32 -29.16 16.63
C ASP A 249 18.56 -28.07 17.39
N GLY A 250 17.66 -28.53 18.26
CA GLY A 250 16.99 -27.66 19.21
C GLY A 250 18.00 -27.14 20.22
N ASP A 251 18.05 -25.82 20.35
CA ASP A 251 18.29 -25.09 21.60
C ASP A 251 18.24 -23.57 21.33
N ASP A 252 17.09 -23.06 20.86
CA ASP A 252 16.55 -21.74 21.29
C ASP A 252 15.10 -21.48 20.84
N ALA A 253 14.30 -22.55 20.66
CA ALA A 253 12.85 -22.37 20.66
C ALA A 253 12.44 -22.03 22.09
N SER A 254 12.23 -20.75 22.36
CA SER A 254 11.46 -20.31 23.52
C SER A 254 10.14 -21.08 23.51
N ALA A 255 10.02 -22.02 24.45
CA ALA A 255 8.92 -22.95 24.62
C ALA A 255 7.62 -22.26 25.12
N ASP A 256 7.35 -21.02 24.70
CA ASP A 256 6.20 -20.23 25.11
C ASP A 256 5.20 -19.94 23.98
N ASP A 257 5.52 -20.19 22.70
CA ASP A 257 4.64 -19.80 21.56
C ASP A 257 3.72 -20.91 21.01
N ALA A 258 3.35 -21.87 21.85
CA ALA A 258 2.24 -22.78 21.52
C ALA A 258 0.87 -22.07 21.43
N SER A 259 0.82 -20.75 21.66
CA SER A 259 -0.41 -19.93 21.67
C SER A 259 -0.76 -19.22 20.35
N ASP A 260 0.13 -19.19 19.35
CA ASP A 260 -0.06 -18.39 18.12
C ASP A 260 -0.52 -19.21 16.88
N GLU A 261 -0.73 -20.52 17.01
CA GLU A 261 -1.22 -21.35 15.89
C GLU A 261 -2.67 -21.01 15.53
N PHE A 262 -2.91 -20.63 14.27
CA PHE A 262 -4.25 -20.25 13.81
C PHE A 262 -5.12 -21.51 13.67
N PRO A 263 -6.34 -21.54 14.24
CA PRO A 263 -7.14 -22.76 14.29
C PRO A 263 -7.85 -23.03 12.95
N ILE A 264 -7.11 -23.51 11.95
CA ILE A 264 -7.58 -23.64 10.55
C ILE A 264 -8.76 -24.60 10.40
N ASP A 265 -8.81 -25.71 11.15
CA ASP A 265 -9.89 -26.72 11.07
C ASP A 265 -10.23 -27.12 9.61
N LEU A 266 -9.21 -27.58 8.88
CA LEU A 266 -9.31 -27.87 7.46
C LEU A 266 -10.11 -29.16 7.20
N ARG A 267 -11.12 -29.04 6.33
CA ARG A 267 -11.92 -30.13 5.79
C ARG A 267 -11.77 -30.17 4.26
N VAL A 268 -11.43 -31.32 3.71
CA VAL A 268 -11.43 -31.58 2.26
C VAL A 268 -12.35 -32.78 1.98
N ASP A 269 -13.26 -32.64 1.02
CA ASP A 269 -14.09 -33.76 0.55
C ASP A 269 -13.23 -34.76 -0.25
N ARG A 270 -13.31 -36.05 0.09
CA ARG A 270 -12.56 -37.14 -0.56
C ARG A 270 -12.98 -37.40 -2.02
N ASN A 271 -14.18 -36.97 -2.41
CA ASN A 271 -14.72 -37.15 -3.75
C ASN A 271 -14.71 -35.83 -4.54
N SER A 272 -13.81 -34.93 -4.20
CA SER A 272 -13.73 -33.61 -4.78
C SER A 272 -13.15 -33.65 -6.21
N PRO A 273 -13.64 -32.83 -7.16
CA PRO A 273 -12.92 -32.57 -8.42
C PRO A 273 -11.56 -31.90 -8.17
N LEU A 274 -11.31 -31.44 -6.93
CA LEU A 274 -10.01 -30.98 -6.42
C LEU A 274 -9.13 -32.15 -5.90
N ASN A 275 -9.42 -33.40 -6.27
CA ASN A 275 -8.66 -34.57 -5.81
C ASN A 275 -7.18 -34.57 -6.28
N ASP A 276 -6.84 -33.73 -7.26
CA ASP A 276 -5.47 -33.27 -7.45
C ASP A 276 -5.25 -31.99 -6.64
N THR A 277 -5.08 -32.14 -5.33
CA THR A 277 -4.91 -31.02 -4.39
C THR A 277 -3.65 -30.20 -4.65
N SER A 278 -2.74 -30.69 -5.51
CA SER A 278 -1.43 -30.08 -5.83
C SER A 278 -1.50 -28.78 -6.64
N LEU A 279 -2.70 -28.40 -7.08
CA LEU A 279 -2.93 -27.24 -7.93
C LEU A 279 -3.79 -26.19 -7.21
N LEU A 280 -3.44 -24.93 -7.45
CA LEU A 280 -4.26 -23.80 -7.03
C LEU A 280 -5.58 -23.80 -7.81
N HIS A 281 -6.69 -23.83 -7.07
CA HIS A 281 -8.03 -23.78 -7.64
C HIS A 281 -8.66 -22.39 -7.49
N VAL A 282 -9.26 -21.90 -8.58
CA VAL A 282 -9.91 -20.58 -8.58
C VAL A 282 -11.34 -20.70 -8.12
N TYR A 283 -11.68 -19.88 -7.12
CA TYR A 283 -13.02 -19.60 -6.67
C TYR A 283 -13.43 -18.21 -7.16
N VAL A 284 -14.69 -18.07 -7.54
CA VAL A 284 -15.29 -16.80 -7.95
C VAL A 284 -16.38 -16.46 -6.93
N ASN A 285 -16.22 -15.35 -6.21
CA ASN A 285 -17.14 -14.95 -5.14
C ASN A 285 -17.38 -16.07 -4.11
N GLY A 286 -16.31 -16.78 -3.72
CA GLY A 286 -16.36 -17.91 -2.80
C GLY A 286 -17.09 -19.16 -3.34
N GLN A 287 -17.39 -19.23 -4.64
CA GLN A 287 -17.99 -20.38 -5.30
C GLN A 287 -17.00 -21.06 -6.24
N TYR A 288 -16.98 -22.39 -6.24
CA TYR A 288 -16.27 -23.16 -7.25
C TYR A 288 -17.14 -23.29 -8.49
N LEU A 289 -16.66 -22.80 -9.64
CA LEU A 289 -17.29 -22.91 -10.95
C LEU A 289 -18.78 -22.48 -10.98
N PRO A 290 -19.13 -21.24 -10.56
CA PRO A 290 -20.51 -20.77 -10.63
C PRO A 290 -21.03 -20.60 -12.07
N GLU A 291 -22.35 -20.56 -12.22
CA GLU A 291 -23.04 -20.43 -13.50
C GLU A 291 -23.60 -19.01 -13.72
N ILE A 292 -23.36 -18.44 -14.91
CA ILE A 292 -23.96 -17.19 -15.40
C ILE A 292 -24.91 -17.54 -16.54
N HIS A 293 -26.16 -17.08 -16.46
CA HIS A 293 -27.16 -17.28 -17.52
C HIS A 293 -27.14 -16.14 -18.52
N MET A 294 -27.18 -16.47 -19.81
CA MET A 294 -27.19 -15.50 -20.91
C MET A 294 -28.14 -15.97 -22.02
N LYS A 295 -28.50 -15.08 -22.93
CA LYS A 295 -29.15 -15.39 -24.22
C LYS A 295 -28.14 -15.29 -25.37
N PRO A 296 -28.38 -15.97 -26.51
CA PRO A 296 -27.56 -15.78 -27.70
C PRO A 296 -27.51 -14.29 -28.07
N GLY A 297 -26.30 -13.78 -28.34
CA GLY A 297 -26.07 -12.38 -28.72
C GLY A 297 -26.07 -11.35 -27.57
N GLU A 298 -26.48 -11.74 -26.37
CA GLU A 298 -26.50 -10.87 -25.20
C GLU A 298 -25.08 -10.49 -24.76
N LEU A 299 -24.90 -9.21 -24.40
CA LEU A 299 -23.66 -8.69 -23.81
C LEU A 299 -23.85 -8.51 -22.31
N LYS A 300 -22.94 -9.10 -21.52
CA LYS A 300 -22.83 -8.83 -20.08
C LYS A 300 -21.48 -8.23 -19.74
N ARG A 301 -21.46 -7.26 -18.83
CA ARG A 301 -20.25 -6.64 -18.29
C ARG A 301 -19.81 -7.42 -17.06
N LEU A 302 -18.66 -8.06 -17.16
CA LEU A 302 -18.04 -8.82 -16.08
C LEU A 302 -16.86 -8.02 -15.52
N ARG A 303 -16.98 -7.56 -14.27
CA ARG A 303 -15.96 -6.80 -13.53
C ARG A 303 -15.08 -7.77 -12.76
N TYR A 304 -13.94 -8.13 -13.34
CA TYR A 304 -12.98 -9.02 -12.72
C TYR A 304 -12.03 -8.27 -11.78
N ILE A 305 -11.81 -8.84 -10.60
CA ILE A 305 -10.75 -8.48 -9.66
C ILE A 305 -9.90 -9.72 -9.44
N ASN A 306 -8.60 -9.67 -9.76
CA ASN A 306 -7.70 -10.75 -9.40
C ASN A 306 -7.20 -10.55 -7.96
N ALA A 307 -7.88 -11.18 -7.00
CA ALA A 307 -7.50 -11.20 -5.59
C ALA A 307 -6.76 -12.49 -5.20
N ILE A 308 -6.17 -13.19 -6.18
CA ILE A 308 -5.26 -14.30 -5.94
C ILE A 308 -3.91 -13.71 -5.51
N PRO A 309 -3.34 -14.08 -4.35
CA PRO A 309 -2.19 -13.37 -3.76
C PRO A 309 -0.92 -13.41 -4.61
N ASN A 310 -0.62 -14.53 -5.27
CA ASN A 310 0.70 -14.77 -5.88
C ASN A 310 0.65 -15.24 -7.34
N ASN A 311 -0.52 -15.25 -8.01
CA ASN A 311 -0.64 -15.84 -9.34
C ASN A 311 -1.40 -14.98 -10.35
N VAL A 312 -0.82 -14.85 -11.54
CA VAL A 312 -1.44 -14.23 -12.72
C VAL A 312 -2.54 -15.13 -13.25
N ALA A 313 -3.72 -14.56 -13.46
CA ALA A 313 -4.84 -15.22 -14.13
C ALA A 313 -4.88 -14.82 -15.62
N GLU A 314 -5.13 -15.78 -16.49
CA GLU A 314 -5.23 -15.57 -17.95
C GLU A 314 -6.60 -16.00 -18.42
N LEU A 315 -7.51 -15.04 -18.56
CA LEU A 315 -8.90 -15.35 -18.85
C LEU A 315 -9.10 -15.58 -20.33
N VAL A 316 -9.74 -16.70 -20.68
CA VAL A 316 -10.22 -17.02 -22.02
C VAL A 316 -11.68 -17.45 -21.97
N ALA A 317 -12.41 -17.28 -23.06
CA ALA A 317 -13.78 -17.77 -23.19
C ALA A 317 -13.98 -18.41 -24.58
N PRO A 318 -13.48 -19.65 -24.81
CA PRO A 318 -13.56 -20.30 -26.11
C PRO A 318 -15.01 -20.40 -26.61
N GLY A 319 -15.26 -19.94 -27.83
CA GLY A 319 -16.61 -19.90 -28.42
C GLY A 319 -17.43 -18.65 -28.09
N CYS A 320 -16.92 -17.77 -27.24
CA CYS A 320 -17.49 -16.46 -26.95
C CYS A 320 -16.48 -15.34 -27.30
N GLU A 321 -16.99 -14.13 -27.44
CA GLU A 321 -16.18 -12.93 -27.63
C GLU A 321 -15.94 -12.24 -26.29
N MET A 322 -14.73 -11.71 -26.09
CA MET A 322 -14.37 -10.89 -24.94
C MET A 322 -13.86 -9.53 -25.42
N HIS A 323 -14.47 -8.46 -24.94
CA HIS A 323 -14.10 -7.09 -25.25
C HIS A 323 -13.72 -6.36 -23.97
N VAL A 324 -12.45 -5.95 -23.85
CA VAL A 324 -11.97 -5.19 -22.69
C VAL A 324 -12.53 -3.77 -22.76
N LEU A 325 -13.24 -3.36 -21.72
CA LEU A 325 -13.82 -2.01 -21.55
C LEU A 325 -12.99 -1.14 -20.62
N ALA A 326 -12.45 -1.70 -19.53
CA ALA A 326 -11.63 -0.97 -18.58
C ALA A 326 -10.54 -1.86 -17.99
N ARG A 327 -9.45 -1.23 -17.56
CA ARG A 327 -8.32 -1.84 -16.83
C ARG A 327 -8.08 -1.02 -15.57
N ASP A 328 -7.91 -1.68 -14.43
CA ASP A 328 -7.64 -1.05 -13.13
C ASP A 328 -8.63 0.08 -12.75
N GLY A 329 -9.87 0.04 -13.24
CA GLY A 329 -10.86 1.07 -12.95
C GLY A 329 -10.77 2.32 -13.85
N VAL A 330 -10.01 2.25 -14.95
CA VAL A 330 -9.99 3.27 -16.01
C VAL A 330 -10.39 2.67 -17.34
N TYR A 331 -11.34 3.30 -18.03
CA TYR A 331 -11.77 2.88 -19.36
C TYR A 331 -10.62 2.95 -20.38
N VAL A 332 -10.53 1.93 -21.25
CA VAL A 332 -9.64 1.97 -22.42
C VAL A 332 -10.24 2.90 -23.49
N ARG A 333 -9.46 3.27 -24.51
CA ARG A 333 -9.90 4.27 -25.52
C ARG A 333 -11.15 3.85 -26.30
N ALA A 334 -11.23 2.56 -26.64
CA ALA A 334 -12.35 1.93 -27.33
C ALA A 334 -12.36 0.45 -26.96
N PRO A 335 -13.51 -0.25 -27.05
CA PRO A 335 -13.58 -1.66 -26.72
C PRO A 335 -12.59 -2.47 -27.57
N ALA A 336 -11.75 -3.24 -26.91
CA ALA A 336 -10.72 -4.03 -27.56
C ALA A 336 -11.06 -5.51 -27.45
N GLN A 337 -11.38 -6.16 -28.57
CA GLN A 337 -11.58 -7.60 -28.60
C GLN A 337 -10.25 -8.31 -28.33
N LYS A 338 -10.23 -9.20 -27.34
CA LYS A 338 -9.03 -9.94 -26.93
C LYS A 338 -9.34 -11.44 -26.85
N GLY A 339 -8.42 -12.27 -27.35
CA GLY A 339 -8.51 -13.72 -27.20
C GLY A 339 -8.12 -14.21 -25.81
N VAL A 340 -7.26 -13.44 -25.12
CA VAL A 340 -6.86 -13.67 -23.73
C VAL A 340 -6.79 -12.34 -22.99
N VAL A 341 -7.28 -12.31 -21.75
CA VAL A 341 -7.17 -11.16 -20.85
C VAL A 341 -6.24 -11.55 -19.70
N VAL A 342 -5.01 -11.06 -19.73
CA VAL A 342 -4.02 -11.27 -18.68
C VAL A 342 -4.31 -10.34 -17.50
N MET A 343 -4.37 -10.91 -16.30
CA MET A 343 -4.68 -10.23 -15.04
C MET A 343 -3.65 -10.59 -13.98
N PRO A 344 -2.60 -9.78 -13.74
CA PRO A 344 -1.75 -9.97 -12.58
C PRO A 344 -2.54 -9.77 -11.26
N PRO A 345 -2.05 -10.30 -10.13
CA PRO A 345 -2.60 -10.00 -8.81
C PRO A 345 -2.81 -8.50 -8.59
N GLY A 346 -3.95 -8.15 -8.01
CA GLY A 346 -4.39 -6.77 -7.74
C GLY A 346 -4.95 -5.99 -8.92
N SER A 347 -4.79 -6.50 -10.15
CA SER A 347 -5.37 -5.86 -11.33
C SER A 347 -6.87 -6.08 -11.45
N ARG A 348 -7.53 -5.17 -12.19
CA ARG A 348 -8.94 -5.29 -12.56
C ARG A 348 -9.12 -5.24 -14.06
N ALA A 349 -10.15 -5.91 -14.55
CA ALA A 349 -10.57 -5.84 -15.93
C ALA A 349 -12.09 -5.89 -16.02
N ASP A 350 -12.68 -4.87 -16.64
CA ASP A 350 -14.10 -4.91 -17.00
C ASP A 350 -14.20 -5.42 -18.43
N VAL A 351 -14.83 -6.58 -18.60
CA VAL A 351 -14.89 -7.29 -19.89
C VAL A 351 -16.33 -7.50 -20.28
N ALA A 352 -16.70 -7.02 -21.47
CA ALA A 352 -17.97 -7.37 -22.09
C ALA A 352 -17.85 -8.73 -22.77
N VAL A 353 -18.70 -9.69 -22.37
CA VAL A 353 -18.71 -11.05 -22.90
C VAL A 353 -19.99 -11.30 -23.69
N ARG A 354 -19.85 -11.91 -24.87
CA ARG A 354 -20.98 -12.29 -25.74
C ARG A 354 -20.76 -13.67 -26.35
N CYS A 355 -21.78 -14.51 -26.31
CA CYS A 355 -21.78 -15.82 -26.95
C CYS A 355 -22.87 -15.85 -28.03
N ALA A 356 -22.50 -16.21 -29.27
CA ALA A 356 -23.40 -16.09 -30.42
C ALA A 356 -24.41 -17.25 -30.57
N LYS A 357 -24.19 -18.37 -29.88
CA LYS A 357 -25.01 -19.59 -30.02
C LYS A 357 -25.49 -20.06 -28.67
N ALA A 358 -26.67 -20.68 -28.63
CA ALA A 358 -27.14 -21.41 -27.46
C ALA A 358 -26.21 -22.59 -27.16
N GLY A 359 -26.01 -22.87 -25.87
CA GLY A 359 -25.08 -23.89 -25.40
C GLY A 359 -24.43 -23.54 -24.07
N THR A 360 -23.57 -24.42 -23.59
CA THR A 360 -22.76 -24.18 -22.39
C THR A 360 -21.33 -23.87 -22.81
N PHE A 361 -20.86 -22.69 -22.46
CA PHE A 361 -19.48 -22.24 -22.63
C PHE A 361 -18.84 -22.05 -21.26
N PHE A 362 -17.55 -21.73 -21.25
CA PHE A 362 -16.82 -21.50 -20.00
C PHE A 362 -15.91 -20.29 -20.15
N VAL A 363 -15.81 -19.51 -19.07
CA VAL A 363 -14.61 -18.72 -18.84
C VAL A 363 -13.61 -19.62 -18.12
N GLU A 364 -12.39 -19.62 -18.60
CA GLU A 364 -11.32 -20.50 -18.15
C GLU A 364 -10.06 -19.68 -17.88
N THR A 365 -9.20 -20.17 -17.00
CA THR A 365 -7.80 -19.79 -17.03
C THR A 365 -7.08 -20.64 -18.07
N GLU A 366 -6.24 -20.03 -18.91
CA GLU A 366 -5.45 -20.74 -19.92
C GLU A 366 -3.97 -20.41 -19.76
N SER A 367 -3.23 -21.37 -19.22
CA SER A 367 -1.81 -21.24 -18.90
C SER A 367 -0.93 -21.77 -20.04
N SER A 368 -0.93 -21.09 -21.20
CA SER A 368 -0.14 -21.55 -22.36
C SER A 368 1.36 -21.59 -22.05
N PRO A 369 2.06 -22.70 -22.36
CA PRO A 369 3.53 -22.75 -22.25
C PRO A 369 4.24 -21.71 -23.11
N LYS A 370 3.62 -21.28 -24.21
CA LYS A 370 4.16 -20.23 -25.10
C LYS A 370 4.40 -18.90 -24.37
N ARG A 371 3.69 -18.64 -23.27
CA ARG A 371 3.80 -17.41 -22.47
C ARG A 371 4.64 -17.55 -21.21
N ASN A 372 5.30 -18.69 -21.00
CA ASN A 372 6.22 -18.88 -19.86
C ASN A 372 7.34 -17.83 -19.84
N HIS A 373 7.81 -17.44 -21.03
CA HIS A 373 8.81 -16.41 -21.22
C HIS A 373 8.31 -14.99 -20.91
N LEU A 374 7.04 -14.79 -20.57
CA LEU A 374 6.44 -13.48 -20.26
C LEU A 374 5.89 -13.42 -18.84
N LEU A 375 5.20 -14.49 -18.45
CA LEU A 375 4.37 -14.54 -17.25
C LEU A 375 4.92 -15.50 -16.18
N GLY A 376 6.06 -16.13 -16.45
CA GLY A 376 6.66 -17.11 -15.55
C GLY A 376 6.03 -18.50 -15.64
N GLN A 377 6.37 -19.36 -14.68
CA GLN A 377 5.96 -20.77 -14.65
C GLN A 377 4.53 -20.95 -14.11
N VAL A 378 3.82 -21.91 -14.71
CA VAL A 378 2.50 -22.38 -14.26
C VAL A 378 2.62 -23.04 -12.88
N GLY A 379 1.63 -22.83 -12.01
CA GLY A 379 1.62 -23.35 -10.64
C GLY A 379 2.45 -22.52 -9.65
N ARG A 380 3.48 -21.81 -10.12
CA ARG A 380 4.27 -20.87 -9.30
C ARG A 380 3.80 -19.43 -9.46
N HIS A 381 3.78 -18.91 -10.68
CA HIS A 381 3.47 -17.50 -10.94
C HIS A 381 2.13 -17.32 -11.65
N ARG A 382 1.57 -18.40 -12.19
CA ARG A 382 0.38 -18.38 -13.04
C ARG A 382 -0.58 -19.44 -12.58
N VAL A 383 -1.86 -19.12 -12.65
CA VAL A 383 -2.94 -20.05 -12.33
C VAL A 383 -2.95 -21.19 -13.36
N PRO A 384 -2.96 -22.47 -12.94
CA PRO A 384 -3.11 -23.61 -13.84
C PRO A 384 -4.38 -23.53 -14.69
N SER A 385 -4.35 -24.13 -15.88
CA SER A 385 -5.50 -24.11 -16.78
C SER A 385 -6.70 -24.83 -16.16
N GLN A 386 -7.81 -24.13 -15.98
CA GLN A 386 -9.04 -24.69 -15.40
C GLN A 386 -10.26 -23.86 -15.78
N LYS A 387 -11.44 -24.49 -15.72
CA LYS A 387 -12.72 -23.78 -15.86
C LYS A 387 -13.03 -23.03 -14.58
N ILE A 388 -13.47 -21.78 -14.69
CA ILE A 388 -13.72 -20.92 -13.51
C ILE A 388 -15.15 -20.39 -13.46
N VAL A 389 -15.84 -20.24 -14.59
CA VAL A 389 -17.25 -19.83 -14.66
C VAL A 389 -17.92 -20.57 -15.81
N SER A 390 -19.11 -21.12 -15.57
CA SER A 390 -19.96 -21.65 -16.64
C SER A 390 -20.84 -20.54 -17.22
N LEU A 391 -20.83 -20.39 -18.54
CA LEU A 391 -21.70 -19.47 -19.28
C LEU A 391 -22.80 -20.28 -19.94
N ARG A 392 -23.99 -20.28 -19.36
CA ARG A 392 -25.13 -21.04 -19.87
C ARG A 392 -26.01 -20.16 -20.74
N VAL A 393 -25.94 -20.39 -22.05
CA VAL A 393 -26.64 -19.60 -23.07
C VAL A 393 -27.91 -20.33 -23.50
N LEU A 394 -29.07 -19.76 -23.16
CA LEU A 394 -30.38 -20.39 -23.33
C LEU A 394 -31.30 -19.55 -24.23
N GLY A 395 -32.18 -20.22 -24.97
CA GLY A 395 -33.18 -19.61 -25.85
C GLY A 395 -32.79 -19.65 -27.33
N ASP A 396 -33.80 -19.46 -28.19
CA ASP A 396 -33.67 -19.53 -29.66
C ASP A 396 -33.58 -18.14 -30.32
N ASP A 397 -33.97 -17.08 -29.61
CA ASP A 397 -33.96 -15.70 -30.11
C ASP A 397 -32.62 -15.01 -29.83
N ASP A 398 -32.02 -14.46 -30.89
CA ASP A 398 -30.77 -13.69 -30.82
C ASP A 398 -31.04 -12.26 -30.34
N VAL A 399 -30.46 -11.90 -29.18
CA VAL A 399 -30.57 -10.56 -28.59
C VAL A 399 -29.60 -9.63 -29.30
N LYS A 400 -30.13 -8.57 -29.92
CA LYS A 400 -29.32 -7.57 -30.60
C LYS A 400 -28.84 -6.49 -29.62
N MET A 401 -27.67 -6.72 -29.02
CA MET A 401 -26.93 -5.70 -28.29
C MET A 401 -25.70 -5.24 -29.11
N ALA A 402 -25.52 -3.93 -29.18
CA ALA A 402 -24.36 -3.32 -29.84
C ALA A 402 -23.21 -3.12 -28.84
N MET A 403 -21.97 -3.17 -29.34
CA MET A 403 -20.80 -2.70 -28.61
C MET A 403 -20.66 -1.20 -28.87
N PRO A 404 -20.35 -0.35 -27.87
CA PRO A 404 -20.18 1.08 -28.11
C PRO A 404 -18.94 1.35 -28.97
N GLU A 405 -18.98 2.37 -29.83
CA GLU A 405 -17.83 2.79 -30.64
C GLU A 405 -16.76 3.53 -29.82
N ALA A 406 -17.17 4.18 -28.74
CA ALA A 406 -16.29 4.95 -27.86
C ALA A 406 -16.63 4.70 -26.39
N LEU A 407 -15.60 4.79 -25.54
CA LEU A 407 -15.72 4.64 -24.10
C LEU A 407 -15.53 5.97 -23.38
N PRO A 408 -15.98 6.09 -22.13
CA PRO A 408 -15.77 7.29 -21.33
C PRO A 408 -14.29 7.66 -21.26
N LYS A 409 -14.00 8.96 -21.34
CA LYS A 409 -12.63 9.45 -21.23
C LYS A 409 -12.20 9.51 -19.76
N PRO A 410 -10.92 9.29 -19.45
CA PRO A 410 -10.39 9.56 -18.13
C PRO A 410 -10.60 11.03 -17.71
N PRO A 411 -10.62 11.33 -16.40
CA PRO A 411 -10.72 12.71 -15.90
C PRO A 411 -9.65 13.64 -16.46
N VAL A 412 -9.95 14.94 -16.54
CA VAL A 412 -9.07 15.96 -17.14
C VAL A 412 -7.67 15.98 -16.51
N TYR A 413 -7.54 15.73 -15.21
CA TYR A 413 -6.23 15.69 -14.54
C TYR A 413 -5.38 14.45 -14.90
N MET A 414 -5.98 13.45 -15.56
CA MET A 414 -5.31 12.29 -16.17
C MET A 414 -5.12 12.53 -17.68
N SER A 415 -4.61 13.72 -18.02
CA SER A 415 -4.29 14.11 -19.40
C SER A 415 -3.26 13.17 -20.02
N ASP A 416 -3.33 12.94 -21.33
CA ASP A 416 -2.37 12.07 -22.04
C ASP A 416 -0.93 12.60 -21.90
N LEU A 417 -0.06 11.83 -21.24
CA LEU A 417 1.34 12.13 -20.95
C LEU A 417 2.30 11.43 -21.92
N GLN A 418 1.83 10.71 -22.94
CA GLN A 418 2.71 10.03 -23.91
C GLN A 418 3.70 10.98 -24.60
N ARG A 419 3.25 12.19 -24.93
CA ARG A 419 4.08 13.22 -25.57
C ARG A 419 4.05 14.48 -24.74
N LEU A 420 5.16 14.76 -24.06
CA LEU A 420 5.38 16.03 -23.40
C LEU A 420 6.03 17.01 -24.38
N GLY A 421 5.53 18.24 -24.44
CA GLY A 421 6.09 19.29 -25.31
C GLY A 421 7.50 19.73 -24.89
N THR A 422 7.89 19.44 -23.65
CA THR A 422 9.19 19.75 -23.05
C THR A 422 9.73 18.53 -22.31
N PRO A 423 11.03 18.18 -22.42
CA PRO A 423 11.65 17.15 -21.61
C PRO A 423 11.50 17.45 -20.10
N LEU A 424 11.35 16.40 -19.30
CA LEU A 424 11.30 16.53 -17.85
C LEU A 424 12.69 16.75 -17.26
N SER A 425 12.77 17.51 -16.17
CA SER A 425 13.99 17.65 -15.38
C SER A 425 14.41 16.32 -14.76
N ASP A 426 15.71 16.10 -14.55
CA ASP A 426 16.24 14.84 -13.98
C ASP A 426 15.64 14.49 -12.61
N ARG A 427 15.27 15.47 -11.78
CA ARG A 427 14.60 15.24 -10.49
C ARG A 427 13.23 14.55 -10.59
N ASN A 428 12.59 14.62 -11.76
CA ASN A 428 11.29 14.03 -12.04
C ASN A 428 11.44 12.71 -12.81
N ARG A 429 12.68 12.21 -12.95
CA ARG A 429 13.00 10.94 -13.57
C ARG A 429 13.46 9.98 -12.49
N TYR A 430 12.97 8.74 -12.51
CA TYR A 430 13.32 7.74 -11.51
C TYR A 430 13.49 6.35 -12.12
N ASN A 431 14.57 5.68 -11.76
CA ASN A 431 14.77 4.27 -12.11
C ASN A 431 14.32 3.41 -10.94
N TYR A 432 13.26 2.64 -11.17
CA TYR A 432 12.68 1.74 -10.19
C TYR A 432 12.99 0.30 -10.63
N GLU A 433 13.78 -0.41 -9.85
CA GLU A 433 14.16 -1.79 -10.11
C GLU A 433 13.60 -2.70 -9.02
N PHE A 434 12.83 -3.72 -9.39
CA PHE A 434 12.64 -4.86 -8.49
C PHE A 434 13.89 -5.71 -8.48
N SER A 435 14.43 -5.97 -7.29
CA SER A 435 15.69 -6.68 -7.12
C SER A 435 15.45 -7.99 -6.39
N VAL A 436 16.04 -9.06 -6.91
CA VAL A 436 16.12 -10.36 -6.26
C VAL A 436 17.59 -10.78 -6.19
N TRP A 437 18.09 -11.10 -5.01
CA TRP A 437 19.50 -11.49 -4.80
C TRP A 437 19.61 -12.55 -3.70
N MET A 438 20.77 -13.21 -3.65
CA MET A 438 21.09 -14.14 -2.56
C MET A 438 21.82 -13.37 -1.46
N ASP A 439 21.28 -13.39 -0.25
CA ASP A 439 21.94 -12.98 0.97
C ASP A 439 22.55 -14.20 1.67
N ALA A 440 23.72 -14.04 2.28
CA ALA A 440 24.43 -15.14 2.93
C ALA A 440 23.73 -15.63 4.21
N LYS A 441 22.87 -14.80 4.80
CA LYS A 441 22.14 -15.09 6.04
C LYS A 441 20.67 -15.42 5.77
N ASP A 442 20.02 -14.66 4.90
CA ASP A 442 18.56 -14.72 4.69
C ASP A 442 18.17 -15.47 3.40
N GLY A 443 19.13 -16.09 2.69
CA GLY A 443 18.87 -16.82 1.46
C GLY A 443 18.33 -15.92 0.34
N VAL A 444 17.24 -16.35 -0.30
CA VAL A 444 16.57 -15.56 -1.36
C VAL A 444 15.98 -14.28 -0.76
N THR A 445 16.54 -13.13 -1.15
CA THR A 445 16.08 -11.82 -0.66
C THR A 445 15.40 -11.02 -1.75
N TYR A 446 14.30 -10.37 -1.37
CA TYR A 446 13.52 -9.50 -2.23
C TYR A 446 13.63 -8.03 -1.80
N GLY A 447 13.63 -7.13 -2.77
CA GLY A 447 13.71 -5.71 -2.49
C GLY A 447 13.47 -4.82 -3.71
N VAL A 448 13.67 -3.52 -3.49
CA VAL A 448 13.60 -2.49 -4.53
C VAL A 448 14.92 -1.73 -4.55
N ASN A 449 15.52 -1.58 -5.72
CA ASN A 449 16.84 -0.96 -5.91
C ASN A 449 17.90 -1.56 -4.97
N GLN A 450 17.90 -2.90 -4.87
CA GLN A 450 18.77 -3.72 -4.02
C GLN A 450 18.70 -3.39 -2.52
N ARG A 451 17.52 -2.99 -2.04
CA ARG A 451 17.25 -2.74 -0.62
C ARG A 451 15.96 -3.41 -0.20
N LYS A 452 16.00 -4.11 0.94
CA LYS A 452 14.82 -4.66 1.60
C LYS A 452 13.96 -3.51 2.15
N PHE A 453 12.64 -3.69 2.15
CA PHE A 453 11.72 -2.70 2.67
C PHE A 453 11.92 -2.46 4.18
N HIS A 454 11.91 -1.19 4.57
CA HIS A 454 11.86 -0.76 5.96
C HIS A 454 10.86 0.40 6.11
N HIS A 455 9.94 0.29 7.06
CA HIS A 455 8.82 1.24 7.22
C HIS A 455 9.27 2.67 7.62
N GLU A 456 10.47 2.83 8.16
CA GLU A 456 11.01 4.14 8.58
C GLU A 456 11.72 4.91 7.46
N PHE A 457 12.14 4.22 6.40
CA PHE A 457 13.01 4.79 5.38
C PHE A 457 12.23 5.20 4.12
N VAL A 458 12.32 6.48 3.76
CA VAL A 458 11.78 6.99 2.49
C VAL A 458 12.88 6.90 1.42
N ASN A 459 12.66 6.09 0.40
CA ASN A 459 13.68 5.84 -0.63
C ASN A 459 13.64 6.84 -1.79
N HIS A 460 12.48 7.45 -2.04
CA HIS A 460 12.29 8.39 -3.14
C HIS A 460 11.29 9.48 -2.74
N THR A 461 11.46 10.68 -3.32
CA THR A 461 10.57 11.82 -3.07
C THR A 461 10.22 12.46 -4.40
N MET A 462 8.94 12.79 -4.56
CA MET A 462 8.42 13.47 -5.75
C MET A 462 7.53 14.66 -5.35
N HIS A 463 7.47 15.67 -6.22
CA HIS A 463 6.64 16.86 -5.99
C HIS A 463 5.28 16.69 -6.65
N VAL A 464 4.23 17.10 -5.95
CA VAL A 464 2.87 17.15 -6.51
C VAL A 464 2.74 18.20 -7.61
N ASP A 465 1.82 17.93 -8.52
CA ASP A 465 1.52 18.71 -9.72
C ASP A 465 2.68 18.81 -10.73
N GLU A 466 3.78 18.08 -10.50
CA GLU A 466 4.86 17.91 -11.47
C GLU A 466 4.80 16.53 -12.13
N PRO A 467 4.79 16.43 -13.46
CA PRO A 467 4.84 15.16 -14.16
C PRO A 467 6.14 14.41 -13.83
N GLN A 468 5.99 13.11 -13.52
CA GLN A 468 7.06 12.15 -13.25
C GLN A 468 7.20 11.20 -14.45
N GLU A 469 8.42 10.74 -14.70
CA GLU A 469 8.74 9.70 -15.67
C GLU A 469 9.62 8.64 -15.03
N TRP A 470 9.10 7.42 -14.92
CA TRP A 470 9.84 6.34 -14.28
C TRP A 470 10.17 5.25 -15.29
N GLU A 471 11.39 4.73 -15.19
CA GLU A 471 11.82 3.51 -15.85
C GLU A 471 11.68 2.37 -14.85
N LEU A 472 10.76 1.45 -15.12
CA LEU A 472 10.54 0.27 -14.30
C LEU A 472 11.33 -0.90 -14.87
N SER A 473 12.10 -1.60 -14.04
CA SER A 473 12.92 -2.75 -14.42
C SER A 473 12.89 -3.87 -13.37
N VAL A 474 13.43 -5.02 -13.74
CA VAL A 474 13.59 -6.18 -12.84
C VAL A 474 15.02 -6.69 -12.97
N ARG A 475 15.69 -6.90 -11.84
CA ARG A 475 17.02 -7.50 -11.73
C ARG A 475 16.94 -8.79 -10.94
N GLY A 476 17.35 -9.89 -11.58
CA GLY A 476 17.48 -11.20 -10.94
C GLY A 476 18.90 -11.45 -10.41
N TYR A 477 19.11 -12.68 -9.95
CA TYR A 477 20.39 -13.15 -9.39
C TYR A 477 21.55 -13.09 -10.40
N GLY A 478 22.69 -12.51 -10.00
CA GLY A 478 24.04 -12.78 -10.52
C GLY A 478 24.40 -12.38 -11.98
N PRO A 479 25.69 -12.16 -12.29
CA PRO A 479 26.19 -11.88 -13.65
C PRO A 479 26.11 -13.08 -14.60
N GLU A 480 25.98 -14.30 -14.10
CA GLU A 480 25.88 -15.53 -14.91
C GLU A 480 24.54 -15.63 -15.66
N CYS A 481 23.53 -14.91 -15.17
CA CYS A 481 22.23 -14.75 -15.82
C CYS A 481 22.19 -13.55 -16.80
N ALA A 482 23.27 -12.75 -16.89
CA ALA A 482 23.34 -11.56 -17.74
C ALA A 482 23.66 -11.88 -19.21
N HIS A 483 24.12 -13.10 -19.52
CA HIS A 483 24.57 -13.50 -20.85
C HIS A 483 23.56 -14.33 -21.67
N MET A 484 22.42 -14.75 -21.10
CA MET A 484 21.39 -15.48 -21.85
C MET A 484 20.42 -14.53 -22.55
N ASN A 485 20.94 -13.83 -23.57
CA ASN A 485 20.15 -13.14 -24.60
C ASN A 485 19.76 -14.06 -25.77
N ASP A 486 20.03 -15.36 -25.68
CA ASP A 486 19.64 -16.33 -26.70
C ASP A 486 18.58 -17.31 -26.19
N PRO A 487 17.56 -17.64 -27.00
CA PRO A 487 16.66 -18.74 -26.72
C PRO A 487 17.44 -20.03 -26.91
N GLU A 488 17.89 -20.68 -25.83
CA GLU A 488 18.27 -22.07 -25.97
C GLU A 488 17.03 -22.87 -26.41
N PRO A 489 17.14 -23.72 -27.43
CA PRO A 489 16.03 -24.53 -27.89
C PRO A 489 15.66 -25.49 -26.76
N MET A 490 14.46 -25.34 -26.19
CA MET A 490 13.90 -26.38 -25.35
C MET A 490 13.89 -27.68 -26.14
N ASP A 491 14.61 -28.67 -25.64
CA ASP A 491 14.68 -30.00 -26.22
C ASP A 491 13.25 -30.55 -26.37
N HIS A 492 12.85 -30.71 -27.63
CA HIS A 492 11.66 -31.45 -27.99
C HIS A 492 11.90 -32.92 -27.67
N ARG A 493 11.53 -33.36 -26.46
CA ARG A 493 11.20 -34.77 -26.20
C ARG A 493 10.36 -34.95 -24.94
N SER A 494 9.10 -35.31 -25.20
CA SER A 494 8.39 -36.43 -24.58
C SER A 494 8.59 -36.61 -23.08
N ASN A 495 7.61 -36.17 -22.30
CA ASN A 495 7.08 -36.94 -21.18
C ASN A 495 5.68 -36.40 -20.84
N LEU A 496 4.75 -36.65 -21.76
CA LEU A 496 3.31 -36.55 -21.52
C LEU A 496 2.72 -37.92 -21.11
N ASP A 497 3.56 -38.88 -20.73
CA ASP A 497 3.14 -40.16 -20.17
C ASP A 497 4.06 -40.51 -18.98
N PHE A 498 3.73 -40.03 -17.79
CA PHE A 498 4.24 -40.61 -16.55
C PHE A 498 3.07 -41.27 -15.81
N PRO A 499 3.05 -42.61 -15.69
CA PRO A 499 2.08 -43.28 -14.83
C PRO A 499 2.34 -42.86 -13.38
N MET A 500 1.28 -42.41 -12.71
CA MET A 500 1.25 -41.86 -11.34
C MET A 500 1.80 -42.82 -10.25
N ASP A 501 2.00 -44.09 -10.60
CA ASP A 501 2.27 -45.18 -9.68
C ASP A 501 3.72 -45.17 -9.13
N LYS A 502 4.62 -44.37 -9.72
CA LYS A 502 6.04 -44.31 -9.32
C LYS A 502 6.47 -43.07 -8.53
N MET A 503 5.56 -42.12 -8.28
CA MET A 503 5.87 -40.96 -7.44
C MET A 503 5.88 -41.30 -5.94
N LEU A 504 5.13 -42.33 -5.53
CA LEU A 504 5.08 -42.82 -4.15
C LEU A 504 6.39 -43.48 -3.71
N ASP A 505 7.13 -44.12 -4.61
CA ASP A 505 8.43 -44.74 -4.28
C ASP A 505 9.58 -43.72 -4.20
N ALA A 506 9.51 -42.61 -4.94
CA ALA A 506 10.55 -41.59 -4.95
C ALA A 506 10.52 -40.72 -3.67
N GLN A 507 9.35 -40.45 -3.11
CA GLN A 507 9.21 -39.77 -1.81
C GLN A 507 9.56 -40.69 -0.63
N ALA A 508 9.47 -42.02 -0.78
CA ALA A 508 9.89 -42.97 0.24
C ALA A 508 11.42 -43.16 0.32
N GLN A 509 12.16 -42.86 -0.76
CA GLN A 509 13.62 -43.00 -0.80
C GLN A 509 14.41 -41.78 -0.32
N MET A 510 13.77 -40.62 -0.10
CA MET A 510 14.45 -39.39 0.37
C MET A 510 14.62 -39.31 1.90
N LYS A 511 14.33 -40.38 2.65
CA LYS A 511 14.42 -40.38 4.13
C LYS A 511 15.68 -40.98 4.75
N HIS A 512 16.67 -41.43 3.98
CA HIS A 512 17.93 -41.92 4.55
C HIS A 512 19.10 -41.75 3.57
N ASP A 513 19.82 -40.63 3.64
CA ASP A 513 21.29 -40.64 3.72
C ASP A 513 21.85 -39.21 3.83
N ALA A 514 22.32 -38.85 5.03
CA ALA A 514 23.07 -37.63 5.28
C ALA A 514 24.56 -37.89 5.09
N SER A 515 25.02 -38.07 3.84
CA SER A 515 26.43 -37.86 3.44
C SER A 515 26.68 -38.23 1.97
N MET A 516 26.52 -37.29 1.04
CA MET A 516 27.33 -37.24 -0.20
C MET A 516 27.36 -35.82 -0.79
N PRO A 517 28.51 -35.33 -1.28
CA PRO A 517 28.59 -34.03 -1.95
C PRO A 517 28.01 -34.14 -3.37
N MET A 518 26.98 -33.35 -3.66
CA MET A 518 26.32 -33.34 -4.97
C MET A 518 27.22 -32.68 -6.05
N PRO A 519 27.41 -33.30 -7.22
CA PRO A 519 28.11 -32.69 -8.35
C PRO A 519 27.26 -31.57 -8.98
N GLY A 520 27.95 -30.55 -9.47
CA GLY A 520 27.42 -29.22 -9.80
C GLY A 520 26.10 -29.20 -10.58
N HIS A 521 25.05 -28.73 -9.92
CA HIS A 521 23.84 -28.26 -10.57
C HIS A 521 24.11 -26.87 -11.13
N LYS A 522 24.01 -26.71 -12.45
CA LYS A 522 23.88 -25.38 -13.06
C LYS A 522 22.55 -24.78 -12.56
N MET A 523 22.62 -23.69 -11.80
CA MET A 523 21.44 -22.94 -11.36
C MET A 523 20.69 -22.44 -12.61
N HIS A 524 19.50 -22.99 -12.87
CA HIS A 524 18.62 -22.47 -13.91
C HIS A 524 18.09 -21.11 -13.43
N CYS A 525 18.57 -20.01 -14.03
CA CYS A 525 18.08 -18.67 -13.76
C CYS A 525 16.60 -18.56 -14.16
N HIS A 526 15.67 -18.76 -13.22
CA HIS A 526 14.25 -18.63 -13.49
C HIS A 526 13.86 -17.16 -13.56
N ALA A 527 13.41 -16.73 -14.73
CA ALA A 527 12.88 -15.40 -14.92
C ALA A 527 11.49 -15.32 -14.25
N MET A 528 11.40 -14.55 -13.16
CA MET A 528 10.15 -14.35 -12.41
C MET A 528 9.47 -13.06 -12.88
N THR A 529 8.15 -13.10 -13.06
CA THR A 529 7.37 -11.87 -13.24
C THR A 529 7.12 -11.23 -11.88
N HIS A 530 7.07 -9.90 -11.83
CA HIS A 530 6.78 -9.15 -10.61
C HIS A 530 5.72 -8.09 -10.95
N PRO A 531 4.45 -8.29 -10.55
CA PRO A 531 3.42 -7.27 -10.70
C PRO A 531 3.81 -5.99 -9.94
N PHE A 532 4.07 -4.89 -10.62
CA PHE A 532 4.31 -3.59 -10.00
C PHE A 532 2.97 -2.93 -9.66
N HIS A 533 2.82 -2.48 -8.41
CA HIS A 533 1.70 -1.66 -7.96
C HIS A 533 2.16 -0.35 -7.30
N MET A 534 1.40 0.73 -7.52
CA MET A 534 1.62 2.04 -6.89
C MET A 534 0.35 2.54 -6.19
N HIS A 535 0.50 2.91 -4.91
CA HIS A 535 -0.61 3.44 -4.11
C HIS A 535 -1.00 4.86 -4.53
N GLY A 536 -2.30 5.12 -4.47
CA GLY A 536 -2.89 6.46 -4.61
C GLY A 536 -2.69 7.12 -5.98
N SER A 537 -2.13 6.45 -6.99
CA SER A 537 -1.89 7.04 -8.30
C SER A 537 -1.93 6.00 -9.42
N HIS A 538 -2.83 6.22 -10.36
CA HIS A 538 -2.68 5.64 -11.70
C HIS A 538 -1.51 6.27 -12.45
N PHE A 539 -0.88 5.47 -13.29
CA PHE A 539 0.17 5.87 -14.21
C PHE A 539 -0.15 5.44 -15.64
N GLN A 540 0.34 6.23 -16.58
CA GLN A 540 0.18 5.96 -17.99
C GLN A 540 1.44 5.26 -18.53
N ILE A 541 1.25 4.17 -19.27
CA ILE A 541 2.35 3.48 -19.95
C ILE A 541 2.75 4.32 -21.17
N THR A 542 3.99 4.79 -21.25
CA THR A 542 4.47 5.67 -22.33
C THR A 542 5.45 5.00 -23.27
N ARG A 543 6.22 4.02 -22.79
CA ARG A 543 7.12 3.21 -23.62
C ARG A 543 7.19 1.79 -23.08
N VAL A 544 7.17 0.84 -23.99
CA VAL A 544 7.39 -0.58 -23.72
C VAL A 544 8.36 -1.07 -24.77
N ASP A 545 9.31 -1.91 -24.37
CA ASP A 545 10.12 -2.64 -25.32
C ASP A 545 9.21 -3.62 -26.09
N LYS A 546 9.17 -3.57 -27.42
CA LYS A 546 8.28 -4.47 -28.18
C LYS A 546 8.80 -5.90 -28.24
N SER A 547 10.08 -6.14 -27.93
CA SER A 547 10.66 -7.49 -27.94
C SER A 547 10.10 -8.38 -26.82
N ILE A 548 9.58 -7.78 -25.75
CA ILE A 548 9.03 -8.46 -24.57
C ILE A 548 7.51 -8.64 -24.62
N ASP A 549 6.79 -7.97 -25.51
CA ASP A 549 5.32 -8.14 -25.65
C ASP A 549 4.92 -7.88 -27.12
N PRO A 550 5.40 -8.72 -28.05
CA PRO A 550 5.24 -8.47 -29.49
C PRO A 550 3.78 -8.48 -29.93
N ASP A 551 2.92 -9.20 -29.20
CA ASP A 551 1.50 -9.35 -29.46
C ASP A 551 0.63 -8.34 -28.69
N GLU A 552 1.25 -7.40 -27.95
CA GLU A 552 0.58 -6.38 -27.12
C GLU A 552 -0.50 -6.99 -26.19
N LEU A 553 -0.13 -8.09 -25.53
CA LEU A 553 -0.98 -8.86 -24.62
C LEU A 553 -1.00 -8.24 -23.21
N LEU A 554 0.14 -7.71 -22.76
CA LEU A 554 0.36 -7.23 -21.40
C LEU A 554 0.18 -5.72 -21.30
N PHE A 555 0.68 -5.00 -22.30
CA PHE A 555 0.77 -3.54 -22.27
C PHE A 555 0.13 -2.89 -23.49
N GLY A 556 -0.74 -1.90 -23.27
CA GLY A 556 -1.11 -0.91 -24.28
C GLY A 556 -0.42 0.43 -24.01
N VAL A 557 0.38 0.92 -24.96
CA VAL A 557 0.93 2.28 -24.85
C VAL A 557 -0.21 3.30 -24.83
N GLY A 558 -0.21 4.16 -23.81
CA GLY A 558 -1.26 5.14 -23.54
C GLY A 558 -2.34 4.68 -22.58
N GLU A 559 -2.34 3.41 -22.16
CA GLU A 559 -3.24 2.90 -21.12
C GLU A 559 -2.87 3.46 -19.75
N TRP A 560 -3.90 3.75 -18.95
CA TRP A 560 -3.78 4.08 -17.54
C TRP A 560 -3.95 2.83 -16.70
N ARG A 561 -3.03 2.60 -15.78
CA ARG A 561 -2.95 1.42 -14.93
C ARG A 561 -2.50 1.83 -13.53
N ASP A 562 -2.81 1.02 -12.55
CA ASP A 562 -2.12 1.07 -11.25
C ASP A 562 -1.31 -0.20 -10.98
N THR A 563 -1.53 -1.24 -11.78
CA THR A 563 -0.89 -2.54 -11.64
C THR A 563 -0.50 -3.11 -13.00
N ILE A 564 0.78 -3.41 -13.20
CA ILE A 564 1.29 -4.02 -14.43
C ILE A 564 2.27 -5.16 -14.13
N PRO A 565 2.26 -6.27 -14.91
CA PRO A 565 3.28 -7.31 -14.74
C PRO A 565 4.62 -6.78 -15.27
N LEU A 566 5.69 -6.89 -14.51
CA LEU A 566 7.05 -6.64 -15.00
C LEU A 566 7.78 -7.96 -15.20
N TYR A 567 8.50 -8.09 -16.32
CA TYR A 567 9.27 -9.28 -16.62
C TYR A 567 10.47 -8.91 -17.49
N LYS A 568 11.69 -8.96 -16.92
CA LYS A 568 12.94 -8.56 -17.61
C LYS A 568 12.89 -7.21 -18.35
N SER A 569 11.86 -6.39 -18.08
CA SER A 569 11.38 -5.36 -18.99
C SER A 569 11.71 -3.98 -18.49
N ASN A 570 12.18 -3.11 -19.37
CA ASN A 570 12.17 -1.67 -19.14
C ASN A 570 10.83 -1.11 -19.63
N VAL A 571 9.91 -0.83 -18.70
CA VAL A 571 8.64 -0.16 -19.00
C VAL A 571 8.75 1.28 -18.52
N GLN A 572 8.56 2.24 -19.42
CA GLN A 572 8.46 3.64 -19.04
C GLN A 572 7.02 3.97 -18.70
N ILE A 573 6.82 4.54 -17.52
CA ILE A 573 5.53 5.08 -17.09
C ILE A 573 5.64 6.58 -16.84
N ARG A 574 4.54 7.30 -17.03
CA ARG A 574 4.41 8.70 -16.63
C ARG A 574 3.14 8.94 -15.85
N PHE A 575 3.20 9.83 -14.88
CA PHE A 575 2.05 10.21 -14.06
C PHE A 575 2.28 11.58 -13.43
N THR A 576 1.24 12.15 -12.83
CA THR A 576 1.37 13.41 -12.10
C THR A 576 0.79 13.21 -10.71
N PRO A 577 1.61 13.07 -9.65
CA PRO A 577 1.11 13.04 -8.28
C PRO A 577 0.32 14.31 -7.99
N ARG A 578 -0.84 14.19 -7.36
CA ARG A 578 -1.71 15.35 -7.09
C ARG A 578 -1.71 15.70 -5.61
N ARG A 579 -2.06 16.95 -5.28
CA ARG A 579 -2.07 17.46 -3.89
C ARG A 579 -2.90 16.64 -2.91
N HIS A 580 -4.01 16.05 -3.37
CA HIS A 580 -4.85 15.21 -2.50
C HIS A 580 -4.17 13.89 -2.09
N MET A 581 -3.09 13.50 -2.78
CA MET A 581 -2.29 12.30 -2.49
C MET A 581 -1.03 12.63 -1.68
N LEU A 582 -0.90 13.85 -1.13
CA LEU A 582 0.26 14.24 -0.33
C LEU A 582 0.46 13.29 0.85
N GLY A 583 1.71 12.86 1.07
CA GLY A 583 2.06 11.92 2.13
C GLY A 583 2.95 10.78 1.64
N ARG A 584 3.12 9.77 2.50
CA ARG A 584 3.91 8.59 2.19
C ARG A 584 3.01 7.54 1.55
N ILE A 585 3.41 7.03 0.39
CA ILE A 585 2.74 5.96 -0.34
C ILE A 585 3.69 4.77 -0.50
N LEU A 586 3.14 3.56 -0.68
CA LEU A 586 3.95 2.41 -1.05
C LEU A 586 3.92 2.19 -2.56
N THR A 587 5.05 1.72 -3.07
CA THR A 587 5.15 0.98 -4.32
C THR A 587 5.72 -0.39 -4.00
N HIS A 588 5.15 -1.45 -4.58
CA HIS A 588 5.55 -2.80 -4.19
C HIS A 588 5.21 -3.84 -5.26
N CYS A 589 5.77 -5.03 -5.12
CA CYS A 589 5.33 -6.19 -5.88
C CYS A 589 3.96 -6.63 -5.38
N HIS A 590 3.02 -6.91 -6.27
CA HIS A 590 1.69 -7.41 -5.92
C HIS A 590 1.62 -8.94 -5.88
N PHE A 591 2.75 -9.63 -5.95
CA PHE A 591 2.85 -10.93 -5.30
C PHE A 591 2.99 -10.69 -3.80
N ALA A 592 1.93 -11.00 -3.05
CA ALA A 592 1.83 -10.67 -1.64
C ALA A 592 3.00 -11.24 -0.85
N ALA A 593 3.42 -12.48 -1.14
CA ALA A 593 4.60 -13.10 -0.55
C ALA A 593 5.90 -12.29 -0.80
N HIS A 594 6.09 -11.75 -2.00
CA HIS A 594 7.25 -10.91 -2.30
C HIS A 594 7.20 -9.57 -1.57
N SER A 595 6.01 -8.94 -1.50
CA SER A 595 5.80 -7.70 -0.74
C SER A 595 6.15 -7.92 0.72
N ASP A 596 5.55 -8.93 1.36
CA ASP A 596 5.74 -9.23 2.78
C ASP A 596 7.21 -9.52 3.11
N ASN A 597 7.95 -10.18 2.19
CA ASN A 597 9.39 -10.43 2.29
C ASN A 597 10.29 -9.23 1.92
N GLY A 598 9.71 -8.07 1.61
CA GLY A 598 10.43 -6.81 1.51
C GLY A 598 10.58 -6.22 0.10
N MET A 599 9.90 -6.77 -0.91
CA MET A 599 9.82 -6.20 -2.27
C MET A 599 8.91 -4.98 -2.37
N ALA A 600 9.16 -4.00 -1.50
CA ALA A 600 8.39 -2.78 -1.38
C ALA A 600 9.31 -1.58 -1.15
N GLN A 601 8.79 -0.39 -1.44
CA GLN A 601 9.48 0.87 -1.29
C GLN A 601 8.51 1.94 -0.79
N LEU A 602 8.99 2.75 0.16
CA LEU A 602 8.24 3.90 0.64
C LEU A 602 8.64 5.17 -0.13
N ILE A 603 7.63 5.89 -0.62
CA ILE A 603 7.82 7.10 -1.43
C ILE A 603 7.04 8.25 -0.82
N GLU A 604 7.66 9.43 -0.76
CA GLU A 604 7.04 10.62 -0.20
C GLU A 604 6.64 11.63 -1.29
N LYS A 605 5.36 12.01 -1.30
CA LYS A 605 4.81 13.09 -2.13
C LYS A 605 4.81 14.39 -1.33
N ARG A 606 5.50 15.43 -1.82
CA ARG A 606 5.63 16.75 -1.16
C ARG A 606 5.07 17.88 -2.03
N GLU A 607 4.73 19.01 -1.41
CA GLU A 607 4.36 20.21 -2.16
C GLU A 607 5.58 20.86 -2.81
N TYR A 608 5.42 21.29 -4.06
CA TYR A 608 6.39 22.16 -4.70
C TYR A 608 6.27 23.55 -4.09
N SER A 609 7.32 24.00 -3.40
CA SER A 609 7.44 25.39 -2.94
C SER A 609 8.46 26.10 -3.83
N PRO A 610 8.03 26.69 -4.96
CA PRO A 610 8.89 27.60 -5.70
C PRO A 610 9.02 28.88 -4.87
N ILE A 611 10.24 29.24 -4.48
CA ILE A 611 10.54 30.64 -4.22
C ILE A 611 10.50 31.36 -5.57
N THR A 612 9.30 31.79 -5.98
CA THR A 612 9.15 32.75 -7.08
C THR A 612 9.06 34.15 -6.49
N TRP A 613 10.05 34.97 -6.82
CA TRP A 613 10.19 36.39 -6.51
C TRP A 613 9.13 37.29 -7.17
N ALA A 614 7.91 36.79 -7.43
CA ALA A 614 6.91 37.45 -8.28
C ALA A 614 5.68 38.00 -7.52
N ASP A 615 5.42 37.61 -6.28
CA ASP A 615 4.29 38.16 -5.49
C ASP A 615 4.67 39.37 -4.61
N ALA A 616 5.82 40.00 -4.88
CA ALA A 616 6.26 41.26 -4.28
C ALA A 616 5.52 42.50 -4.83
N THR A 617 4.23 42.37 -5.19
CA THR A 617 3.39 43.53 -5.55
C THR A 617 2.00 43.48 -4.92
N VAL A 618 1.94 43.22 -3.62
CA VAL A 618 0.84 43.78 -2.80
C VAL A 618 1.44 44.81 -1.85
N SER A 619 1.11 46.08 -2.12
CA SER A 619 1.51 47.23 -1.32
C SER A 619 1.25 47.00 0.19
N PRO A 620 2.22 47.25 1.08
CA PRO A 620 2.11 47.06 2.54
C PRO A 620 0.96 47.84 3.21
N ILE A 621 0.33 48.77 2.50
CA ILE A 621 -0.71 49.66 3.02
C ILE A 621 -2.08 48.94 3.09
N ALA A 622 -2.33 47.93 2.25
CA ALA A 622 -3.63 47.26 2.19
C ALA A 622 -3.80 46.14 3.24
N LEU A 623 -2.72 45.50 3.70
CA LEU A 623 -2.76 44.46 4.73
C LEU A 623 -2.84 45.06 6.15
N CYS A 624 -2.29 46.26 6.34
CA CYS A 624 -2.38 47.00 7.61
C CYS A 624 -3.83 47.42 7.95
N CYS A 625 -4.67 47.72 6.96
CA CYS A 625 -6.04 48.17 7.21
C CYS A 625 -7.03 47.04 7.55
N LYS A 626 -6.75 45.77 7.19
CA LYS A 626 -7.64 44.64 7.53
C LYS A 626 -7.32 44.02 8.89
N ILE A 627 -6.09 44.14 9.38
CA ILE A 627 -5.70 43.62 10.71
C ILE A 627 -6.09 44.60 11.83
N ALA A 628 -6.30 45.89 11.52
CA ALA A 628 -6.70 46.90 12.50
C ALA A 628 -8.21 46.88 12.89
N SER A 629 -9.06 46.02 12.30
CA SER A 629 -10.51 45.98 12.58
C SER A 629 -11.01 44.74 13.32
N ALA A 630 -10.14 43.80 13.68
CA ALA A 630 -10.51 42.60 14.45
C ALA A 630 -10.00 42.59 15.91
N ALA A 631 -9.21 43.58 16.32
CA ALA A 631 -8.62 43.65 17.67
C ALA A 631 -9.22 44.76 18.57
N ALA A 632 -10.38 45.32 18.22
CA ALA A 632 -11.00 46.43 18.94
C ALA A 632 -12.42 46.12 19.47
N VAL A 633 -12.67 44.87 19.90
CA VAL A 633 -13.89 44.51 20.64
C VAL A 633 -13.54 43.59 21.81
N GLU A 634 -12.73 44.06 22.77
CA GLU A 634 -12.84 43.62 24.18
C GLU A 634 -11.90 44.38 25.12
N HIS A 635 -12.15 45.67 25.33
CA HIS A 635 -11.94 46.36 26.62
C HIS A 635 -12.00 47.86 26.36
N LEU A 636 -13.02 48.52 26.93
CA LEU A 636 -12.99 49.87 27.51
C LEU A 636 -14.45 50.32 27.72
N ARG A 637 -15.08 49.78 28.77
CA ARG A 637 -16.09 50.51 29.54
C ARG A 637 -15.35 51.24 30.66
N HIS A 638 -15.72 52.50 30.88
CA HIS A 638 -15.17 53.47 31.85
C HIS A 638 -13.92 54.24 31.39
N GLN A 639 -14.11 55.42 30.77
CA GLN A 639 -14.10 56.75 31.42
C GLN A 639 -14.28 57.85 30.35
N ARG A 640 -14.77 59.03 30.78
CA ARG A 640 -15.18 60.19 29.95
C ARG A 640 -14.00 61.05 29.46
N PRO A 641 -14.21 61.97 28.48
CA PRO A 641 -13.17 62.46 27.58
C PRO A 641 -12.55 63.79 28.03
N HIS A 642 -11.23 63.93 27.88
CA HIS A 642 -10.59 65.24 27.73
C HIS A 642 -9.56 65.20 26.59
N THR A 643 -9.53 66.31 25.86
CA THR A 643 -8.87 66.67 24.60
C THR A 643 -7.35 66.43 24.52
N PRO A 644 -6.77 66.24 23.31
CA PRO A 644 -5.34 66.03 23.13
C PRO A 644 -4.57 67.36 22.96
N PRO A 645 -3.29 67.44 23.37
CA PRO A 645 -2.35 68.36 22.78
C PRO A 645 -1.33 67.63 21.88
N SER A 646 -1.04 68.31 20.78
CA SER A 646 -0.04 68.05 19.76
C SER A 646 1.41 68.19 20.28
N ALA A 647 2.28 67.21 19.99
CA ALA A 647 3.72 67.41 19.79
C ALA A 647 4.33 66.19 19.06
N PRO A 648 5.36 66.37 18.21
CA PRO A 648 5.82 65.37 17.24
C PRO A 648 6.79 64.37 17.88
N PHE A 649 6.57 63.07 17.66
CA PHE A 649 7.54 62.03 18.02
C PHE A 649 8.65 61.94 16.97
N ASN A 650 9.88 62.18 17.42
CA ASN A 650 11.10 61.84 16.68
C ASN A 650 11.21 60.31 16.57
N CYS A 651 11.38 59.84 15.34
CA CYS A 651 11.64 58.44 15.03
C CYS A 651 13.14 58.18 15.12
N ALA A 652 13.59 57.54 16.22
CA ALA A 652 14.86 56.83 16.24
C ALA A 652 14.58 55.40 15.75
N LEU A 653 15.30 54.96 14.72
CA LEU A 653 15.28 53.61 14.18
C LEU A 653 15.75 52.61 15.26
N ASP A 654 14.82 51.90 15.90
CA ASP A 654 15.13 50.63 16.56
C ASP A 654 15.41 49.59 15.46
N THR A 655 16.66 49.15 15.37
CA THR A 655 17.08 48.05 14.50
C THR A 655 16.36 46.77 14.92
N MET A 656 15.47 46.25 14.07
CA MET A 656 14.83 44.94 14.28
C MET A 656 15.90 43.84 14.42
N ALA A 657 15.75 42.96 15.42
CA ALA A 657 16.66 41.83 15.64
C ALA A 657 16.63 40.83 14.47
N THR A 658 17.79 40.24 14.12
CA THR A 658 17.89 39.23 13.06
C THR A 658 17.21 37.92 13.46
N GLU A 659 16.83 37.07 12.51
CA GLU A 659 16.20 35.77 12.81
C GLU A 659 17.12 34.87 13.63
N LYS A 660 18.44 34.91 13.40
CA LYS A 660 19.43 34.23 14.24
C LYS A 660 19.45 34.75 15.68
N GLN A 661 19.32 36.06 15.90
CA GLN A 661 19.22 36.61 17.24
C GLN A 661 17.92 36.18 17.96
N LYS A 662 16.81 36.09 17.22
CA LYS A 662 15.55 35.55 17.75
C LYS A 662 15.67 34.07 18.11
N MET A 663 16.27 33.29 17.21
CA MET A 663 16.55 31.86 17.38
C MET A 663 17.34 31.58 18.66
N ILE A 664 18.50 32.23 18.83
CA ILE A 664 19.38 32.02 19.99
C ILE A 664 18.67 32.40 21.31
N LYS A 665 17.79 33.40 21.28
CA LYS A 665 16.96 33.80 22.44
C LYS A 665 15.78 32.86 22.71
N GLY A 666 15.50 31.90 21.83
CA GLY A 666 14.33 31.02 21.91
C GLY A 666 13.01 31.70 21.52
N GLU A 667 13.07 32.90 20.94
CA GLU A 667 11.92 33.61 20.39
C GLU A 667 11.44 32.93 19.11
N LEU A 668 10.24 33.29 18.65
CA LEU A 668 9.71 32.79 17.38
C LEU A 668 10.54 33.36 16.23
N TYR A 669 11.22 32.50 15.48
CA TYR A 669 12.10 32.87 14.37
C TYR A 669 11.72 32.12 13.09
N ASN A 670 12.03 32.72 11.94
CA ASN A 670 11.89 32.06 10.65
C ASN A 670 13.09 31.16 10.39
N ALA A 671 12.87 29.85 10.45
CA ALA A 671 13.92 28.87 10.21
C ALA A 671 14.43 28.88 8.77
N LEU A 672 13.66 29.44 7.83
CA LEU A 672 14.04 29.61 6.42
C LEU A 672 14.86 30.88 6.17
N ASP A 673 15.30 31.57 7.23
CA ASP A 673 16.19 32.72 7.08
C ASP A 673 17.51 32.31 6.37
N PRO A 674 17.98 33.09 5.38
CA PRO A 674 19.18 32.75 4.62
C PRO A 674 20.45 32.58 5.46
N GLU A 675 20.62 33.37 6.53
CA GLU A 675 21.78 33.25 7.44
C GLU A 675 21.75 31.88 8.13
N LEU A 676 20.58 31.49 8.62
CA LEU A 676 20.38 30.20 9.29
C LEU A 676 20.51 29.01 8.33
N GLU A 677 20.07 29.15 7.08
CA GLU A 677 20.29 28.14 6.06
C GLU A 677 21.77 27.93 5.71
N GLU A 678 22.53 29.02 5.60
CA GLU A 678 23.96 28.97 5.33
C GLU A 678 24.71 28.33 6.50
N ASP A 679 24.37 28.71 7.73
CA ASP A 679 24.92 28.10 8.94
C ASP A 679 24.68 26.58 8.98
N ARG A 680 23.45 26.12 8.67
CA ARG A 680 23.11 24.68 8.62
C ARG A 680 23.85 23.94 7.51
N LYS A 681 24.11 24.57 6.36
CA LYS A 681 24.93 23.98 5.29
C LYS A 681 26.39 23.84 5.73
N ARG A 682 26.94 24.88 6.36
CA ARG A 682 28.32 24.89 6.86
C ARG A 682 28.55 23.77 7.87
N ILE A 683 27.71 23.67 8.89
CA ILE A 683 27.89 22.67 9.95
C ILE A 683 27.67 21.24 9.46
N ARG A 684 26.71 20.98 8.55
CA ARG A 684 26.52 19.63 7.96
C ARG A 684 27.77 19.16 7.23
N SER A 685 28.48 20.06 6.56
CA SER A 685 29.77 19.74 5.91
C SER A 685 30.85 19.40 6.94
N LEU A 686 30.97 20.17 8.02
CA LEU A 686 31.96 19.92 9.09
C LEU A 686 31.67 18.62 9.85
N VAL A 687 30.41 18.35 10.14
CA VAL A 687 29.97 17.12 10.82
C VAL A 687 30.21 15.90 9.94
N GLN A 688 30.00 16.00 8.62
CA GLN A 688 30.33 14.93 7.69
C GLN A 688 31.83 14.61 7.72
N GLN A 689 32.68 15.65 7.60
CA GLN A 689 34.14 15.49 7.67
C GLN A 689 34.58 14.86 9.00
N PHE A 690 33.98 15.28 10.13
CA PHE A 690 34.28 14.70 11.43
C PHE A 690 33.89 13.23 11.52
N ASN A 691 32.71 12.87 10.99
CA ASN A 691 32.23 11.49 10.99
C ASN A 691 33.06 10.56 10.08
N ASP A 692 33.69 11.12 9.04
CA ASP A 692 34.55 10.38 8.11
C ASP A 692 36.01 10.32 8.59
N ALA A 693 36.42 11.19 9.50
CA ALA A 693 37.77 11.24 10.03
C ALA A 693 38.06 10.03 10.96
N SER A 694 39.30 9.56 10.94
CA SER A 694 39.76 8.53 11.89
C SER A 694 39.56 8.99 13.33
N ALA A 695 38.96 8.15 14.16
CA ALA A 695 38.68 8.44 15.56
C ALA A 695 39.94 8.92 16.29
N TYR A 696 39.83 10.00 17.06
CA TYR A 696 40.91 10.60 17.87
C TYR A 696 42.10 11.15 17.07
N SER A 697 41.99 11.29 15.75
CA SER A 697 43.01 11.92 14.93
C SER A 697 43.14 13.43 15.24
N PRO A 698 44.32 14.05 15.00
CA PRO A 698 44.48 15.50 15.10
C PRO A 698 43.45 16.27 14.26
N GLU A 699 43.05 15.72 13.11
CA GLU A 699 41.99 16.23 12.24
C GLU A 699 40.63 16.23 12.94
N SER A 700 40.20 15.10 13.52
CA SER A 700 38.94 15.03 14.27
C SER A 700 38.89 16.03 15.44
N VAL A 701 40.04 16.26 16.10
CA VAL A 701 40.15 17.23 17.21
C VAL A 701 40.06 18.68 16.72
N ALA A 702 40.66 18.99 15.57
CA ALA A 702 40.57 20.30 14.94
C ALA A 702 39.12 20.59 14.49
N LEU A 703 38.48 19.62 13.83
CA LEU A 703 37.08 19.70 13.38
C LEU A 703 36.11 19.93 14.55
N MET A 704 36.34 19.28 15.71
CA MET A 704 35.58 19.56 16.94
C MET A 704 35.72 21.03 17.40
N GLY A 705 36.89 21.63 17.23
CA GLY A 705 37.13 23.04 17.56
C GLY A 705 36.45 24.02 16.60
N GLU A 706 36.24 23.63 15.34
CA GLU A 706 35.57 24.45 14.32
C GLU A 706 34.04 24.33 14.35
N MET A 707 33.53 23.18 14.77
CA MET A 707 32.10 22.90 14.77
C MET A 707 31.40 23.36 16.06
N LEU A 708 32.04 23.24 17.23
CA LEU A 708 31.43 23.47 18.53
C LEU A 708 31.59 24.92 18.99
N GLY A 709 30.59 25.44 19.72
CA GLY A 709 30.68 26.77 20.34
C GLY A 709 31.82 26.88 21.35
N SER A 710 32.03 25.84 22.16
CA SER A 710 33.24 25.68 22.99
C SER A 710 33.41 24.24 23.45
N LYS A 711 34.66 23.82 23.67
CA LYS A 711 34.97 22.53 24.30
C LYS A 711 36.08 22.66 25.34
N GLY A 712 35.99 21.89 26.42
CA GLY A 712 37.04 21.74 27.41
C GLY A 712 38.19 20.83 26.95
N GLU A 713 39.05 20.47 27.90
CA GLU A 713 40.11 19.49 27.69
C GLU A 713 39.55 18.06 27.68
N LYS A 714 40.21 17.15 26.95
CA LYS A 714 39.91 15.70 26.95
C LYS A 714 38.46 15.33 26.59
N VAL A 715 37.79 16.14 25.78
CA VAL A 715 36.47 15.82 25.23
C VAL A 715 36.60 14.71 24.18
N ILE A 716 35.71 13.73 24.27
CA ILE A 716 35.61 12.59 23.34
C ILE A 716 34.19 12.55 22.78
N ILE A 717 34.07 12.54 21.46
CA ILE A 717 32.82 12.31 20.74
C ILE A 717 33.06 11.17 19.76
N GLU A 718 32.31 10.09 19.92
CA GLU A 718 32.35 8.94 19.02
C GLU A 718 31.49 9.19 17.78
N ALA A 719 32.09 9.10 16.60
CA ALA A 719 31.38 9.20 15.34
C ALA A 719 30.54 7.93 15.09
N PRO A 720 29.29 8.03 14.58
CA PRO A 720 28.67 9.22 14.02
C PRO A 720 28.03 10.17 15.04
N PHE A 721 28.20 11.48 14.84
CA PHE A 721 27.58 12.57 15.61
C PHE A 721 26.74 13.47 14.70
N ARG A 722 25.68 14.11 15.21
CA ARG A 722 24.82 15.06 14.46
C ARG A 722 24.41 16.27 15.30
N CYS A 723 24.38 17.45 14.70
CA CYS A 723 23.83 18.68 15.27
C CYS A 723 23.21 19.62 14.23
N ASP A 724 22.49 20.65 14.68
CA ASP A 724 21.82 21.62 13.81
C ASP A 724 22.72 22.77 13.36
N TYR A 725 23.47 23.36 14.30
CA TYR A 725 24.30 24.56 14.11
C TYR A 725 25.71 24.39 14.69
N GLY A 726 25.87 23.56 15.72
CA GLY A 726 27.12 23.27 16.43
C GLY A 726 27.61 24.39 17.33
N TYR A 727 27.50 25.65 16.90
CA TYR A 727 28.01 26.81 17.63
C TYR A 727 27.26 27.13 18.94
N ASN A 728 26.10 26.52 19.18
CA ASN A 728 25.37 26.66 20.44
C ASN A 728 25.67 25.50 21.42
N ILE A 729 26.60 24.60 21.08
CA ILE A 729 27.00 23.47 21.92
C ILE A 729 28.27 23.82 22.70
N HIS A 730 28.19 23.74 24.03
CA HIS A 730 29.27 24.02 24.95
C HIS A 730 29.56 22.82 25.86
N LEU A 731 30.76 22.25 25.73
CA LEU A 731 31.18 21.06 26.46
C LEU A 731 32.27 21.40 27.49
N GLY A 732 32.09 20.93 28.73
CA GLY A 732 33.10 21.01 29.79
C GLY A 732 34.24 20.00 29.61
N ASP A 733 35.18 19.99 30.55
CA ASP A 733 36.33 19.08 30.52
C ASP A 733 35.90 17.61 30.69
N SER A 734 36.57 16.71 29.97
CA SER A 734 36.38 15.25 30.07
C SER A 734 34.94 14.78 29.82
N VAL A 735 34.20 15.46 28.95
CA VAL A 735 32.91 14.97 28.45
C VAL A 735 33.13 13.81 27.48
N PHE A 736 32.34 12.75 27.62
CA PHE A 736 32.33 11.61 26.72
C PHE A 736 30.94 11.47 26.09
N MET A 737 30.88 11.44 24.75
CA MET A 737 29.68 11.11 23.99
C MET A 737 29.92 9.87 23.15
N ASN A 738 29.08 8.86 23.33
CA ASN A 738 29.16 7.60 22.60
C ASN A 738 28.46 7.70 21.23
N PHE A 739 28.55 6.65 20.42
CA PHE A 739 28.10 6.61 19.03
C PHE A 739 26.66 7.10 18.85
N ASN A 740 26.38 7.73 17.71
CA ASN A 740 25.04 8.11 17.24
C ASN A 740 24.30 9.16 18.10
N CYS A 741 25.00 9.98 18.89
CA CYS A 741 24.36 11.07 19.60
C CYS A 741 23.85 12.17 18.65
N VAL A 742 22.69 12.76 18.97
CA VAL A 742 22.05 13.86 18.21
C VAL A 742 21.75 15.04 19.11
N LEU A 743 22.36 16.20 18.84
CA LEU A 743 22.20 17.44 19.61
C LEU A 743 21.58 18.54 18.72
N LEU A 744 20.28 18.80 18.85
CA LEU A 744 19.59 19.86 18.09
C LEU A 744 19.72 21.20 18.84
N ASP A 745 20.68 22.02 18.43
CA ASP A 745 21.16 23.23 19.12
C ASP A 745 20.62 24.54 18.52
N VAL A 746 19.32 24.62 18.27
CA VAL A 746 18.60 25.89 17.98
C VAL A 746 18.85 26.94 19.07
N CYS A 747 18.85 26.53 20.34
CA CYS A 747 19.31 27.32 21.47
C CYS A 747 20.50 26.64 22.16
N GLU A 748 21.05 27.29 23.20
CA GLU A 748 22.22 26.80 23.92
C GLU A 748 22.04 25.38 24.51
N ILE A 749 23.00 24.50 24.23
CA ILE A 749 23.22 23.23 24.93
C ILE A 749 24.51 23.34 25.72
N ARG A 750 24.42 23.28 27.05
CA ARG A 750 25.59 23.30 27.94
C ARG A 750 25.72 21.99 28.68
N ILE A 751 26.85 21.31 28.52
CA ILE A 751 27.15 20.03 29.15
C ILE A 751 28.37 20.19 30.06
N GLY A 752 28.19 19.96 31.35
CA GLY A 752 29.21 20.13 32.38
C GLY A 752 30.31 19.07 32.31
N ALA A 753 31.42 19.33 33.00
CA ALA A 753 32.59 18.48 33.01
C ALA A 753 32.28 17.05 33.51
N ARG A 754 33.06 16.06 33.04
CA ARG A 754 32.98 14.64 33.44
C ARG A 754 31.60 13.99 33.20
N THR A 755 30.81 14.56 32.29
CA THR A 755 29.50 14.01 31.91
C THR A 755 29.66 12.91 30.87
N LEU A 756 28.91 11.82 31.05
CA LEU A 756 28.93 10.64 30.17
C LEU A 756 27.59 10.47 29.47
N LEU A 757 27.58 10.47 28.14
CA LEU A 757 26.41 10.21 27.31
C LEU A 757 26.58 8.85 26.62
N GLY A 758 25.63 7.94 26.87
CA GLY A 758 25.54 6.64 26.20
C GLY A 758 25.21 6.75 24.71
N PRO A 759 25.23 5.63 23.97
CA PRO A 759 25.01 5.65 22.52
C PRO A 759 23.57 6.04 22.20
N GLY A 760 23.36 6.79 21.12
CA GLY A 760 22.04 7.21 20.66
C GLY A 760 21.32 8.21 21.57
N VAL A 761 22.03 8.87 22.50
CA VAL A 761 21.44 9.93 23.33
C VAL A 761 21.06 11.14 22.46
N GLN A 762 19.87 11.69 22.71
CA GLN A 762 19.28 12.77 21.93
C GLN A 762 18.97 13.95 22.83
N VAL A 763 19.49 15.14 22.51
CA VAL A 763 19.28 16.37 23.29
C VAL A 763 18.69 17.44 22.38
N TYR A 764 17.52 17.95 22.74
CA TYR A 764 16.79 18.91 21.89
C TYR A 764 16.60 20.23 22.59
N THR A 765 16.97 21.31 21.90
CA THR A 765 16.54 22.68 22.24
C THR A 765 15.47 23.20 21.29
N ALA A 766 15.36 22.62 20.09
CA ALA A 766 14.38 22.95 19.07
C ALA A 766 12.96 22.53 19.49
N SER A 767 11.99 23.36 19.14
CA SER A 767 10.56 23.08 19.26
C SER A 767 9.80 23.76 18.11
N HIS A 768 8.52 23.45 17.98
CA HIS A 768 7.65 24.13 17.04
C HIS A 768 6.39 24.64 17.74
N PRO A 769 5.84 25.78 17.29
CA PRO A 769 4.53 26.24 17.74
C PRO A 769 3.46 25.16 17.59
N LEU A 770 2.55 25.02 18.55
CA LEU A 770 1.46 24.04 18.43
C LEU A 770 0.47 24.40 17.33
N ASP A 771 0.30 25.71 17.08
CA ASP A 771 -0.56 26.23 16.02
C ASP A 771 -0.01 25.81 14.64
N PRO A 772 -0.77 25.03 13.84
CA PRO A 772 -0.35 24.60 12.53
C PRO A 772 -0.16 25.76 11.54
N GLU A 773 -0.88 26.87 11.67
CA GLU A 773 -0.73 28.02 10.76
C GLU A 773 0.58 28.76 11.03
N VAL A 774 0.97 28.90 12.30
CA VAL A 774 2.26 29.48 12.69
C VAL A 774 3.41 28.59 12.20
N ARG A 775 3.28 27.25 12.32
CA ARG A 775 4.28 26.31 11.80
C ARG A 775 4.40 26.34 10.28
N LYS A 776 3.28 26.44 9.56
CA LYS A 776 3.27 26.53 8.09
C LYS A 776 4.05 27.74 7.57
N ALA A 777 4.11 28.81 8.36
CA ALA A 777 4.89 30.01 8.02
C ALA A 777 6.42 29.82 8.13
N GLY A 778 6.90 28.60 8.44
CA GLY A 778 8.33 28.32 8.62
C GLY A 778 8.88 28.79 9.96
N LEU A 779 7.99 29.09 10.92
CA LEU A 779 8.38 29.62 12.22
C LEU A 779 8.66 28.49 13.22
N GLU A 780 9.77 28.63 13.92
CA GLU A 780 10.27 27.71 14.94
C GLU A 780 10.58 28.49 16.23
N ASN A 781 10.76 27.76 17.33
CA ASN A 781 11.17 28.33 18.61
C ASN A 781 12.03 27.32 19.37
N GLY A 782 12.67 27.74 20.45
CA GLY A 782 13.53 26.84 21.20
C GLY A 782 13.65 27.20 22.68
N ARG A 783 14.22 26.28 23.46
CA ARG A 783 14.56 26.49 24.86
C ARG A 783 15.89 25.82 25.19
N PRO A 784 16.82 26.50 25.87
CA PRO A 784 18.15 25.96 26.15
C PRO A 784 18.07 24.74 27.07
N VAL A 785 19.05 23.85 26.95
CA VAL A 785 19.21 22.67 27.81
C VAL A 785 20.52 22.79 28.57
N THR A 786 20.49 22.53 29.88
CA THR A 786 21.70 22.51 30.72
C THR A 786 21.85 21.17 31.41
N ILE A 787 22.94 20.49 31.13
CA ILE A 787 23.37 19.29 31.84
C ILE A 787 24.56 19.70 32.71
N GLU A 788 24.42 19.61 34.02
CA GLU A 788 25.51 19.93 34.95
C GLU A 788 26.60 18.84 34.93
N GLU A 789 27.67 19.05 35.67
CA GLU A 789 28.81 18.12 35.74
C GLU A 789 28.49 16.81 36.49
N ASP A 790 29.33 15.79 36.22
CA ASP A 790 29.25 14.45 36.82
C ASP A 790 27.96 13.69 36.49
N VAL A 791 27.22 14.09 35.44
CA VAL A 791 25.97 13.44 35.03
C VAL A 791 26.26 12.19 34.18
N TRP A 792 25.42 11.15 34.33
CA TRP A 792 25.42 10.00 33.43
C TRP A 792 24.07 9.82 32.75
N ILE A 793 24.07 9.76 31.42
CA ILE A 793 22.89 9.56 30.59
C ILE A 793 23.01 8.22 29.87
N GLY A 794 22.10 7.29 30.17
CA GLY A 794 22.03 5.98 29.54
C GLY A 794 21.66 6.06 28.06
N GLY A 795 22.04 5.03 27.29
CA GLY A 795 21.83 5.00 25.83
C GLY A 795 20.38 5.18 25.42
N ASN A 796 20.16 5.79 24.25
CA ASN A 796 18.84 6.10 23.67
C ASN A 796 17.93 6.97 24.54
N ALA A 797 18.45 7.65 25.58
CA ALA A 797 17.66 8.62 26.34
C ALA A 797 17.46 9.92 25.53
N ILE A 798 16.30 10.55 25.71
CA ILE A 798 15.85 11.77 25.02
C ILE A 798 15.65 12.89 26.06
N ILE A 799 16.32 14.02 25.87
CA ILE A 799 16.22 15.22 26.73
C ILE A 799 15.47 16.32 25.96
N LEU A 800 14.32 16.76 26.48
CA LEU A 800 13.45 17.74 25.83
C LEU A 800 13.87 19.21 26.06
N PRO A 801 13.37 20.15 25.24
CA PRO A 801 13.72 21.58 25.35
C PRO A 801 13.41 22.19 26.72
N GLY A 802 14.36 22.97 27.24
CA GLY A 802 14.21 23.70 28.50
C GLY A 802 14.58 22.90 29.75
N VAL A 803 15.02 21.65 29.62
CA VAL A 803 15.36 20.80 30.76
C VAL A 803 16.74 21.15 31.33
N ARG A 804 16.82 21.18 32.67
CA ARG A 804 18.07 21.17 33.43
C ARG A 804 18.27 19.83 34.15
N ILE A 805 19.43 19.20 33.94
CA ILE A 805 19.85 17.99 34.67
C ILE A 805 20.89 18.39 35.70
N GLY A 806 20.55 18.23 36.99
CA GLY A 806 21.40 18.58 38.11
C GLY A 806 22.63 17.68 38.25
N ARG A 807 23.67 18.22 38.90
CA ARG A 807 24.96 17.57 39.11
C ARG A 807 24.83 16.17 39.68
N GLY A 808 25.60 15.22 39.14
CA GLY A 808 25.65 13.85 39.65
C GLY A 808 24.38 13.05 39.41
N ALA A 809 23.42 13.55 38.64
CA ALA A 809 22.20 12.83 38.30
C ALA A 809 22.47 11.71 37.29
N VAL A 810 21.61 10.69 37.32
CA VAL A 810 21.65 9.55 36.41
C VAL A 810 20.32 9.44 35.67
N VAL A 811 20.37 9.38 34.34
CA VAL A 811 19.22 9.12 33.48
C VAL A 811 19.33 7.70 32.94
N GLY A 812 18.33 6.85 33.19
CA GLY A 812 18.30 5.49 32.67
C GLY A 812 18.19 5.44 31.14
N ALA A 813 18.65 4.35 30.53
CA ALA A 813 18.54 4.13 29.09
C ALA A 813 17.08 4.18 28.60
N GLY A 814 16.86 4.65 27.37
CA GLY A 814 15.53 4.76 26.73
C GLY A 814 14.57 5.76 27.39
N SER A 815 15.04 6.60 28.31
CA SER A 815 14.18 7.53 29.07
C SER A 815 13.85 8.79 28.29
N VAL A 816 12.64 9.34 28.47
CA VAL A 816 12.24 10.64 27.90
C VAL A 816 12.11 11.67 29.02
N VAL A 817 13.11 12.55 29.15
CA VAL A 817 13.20 13.56 30.21
C VAL A 817 12.44 14.81 29.78
N THR A 818 11.31 15.05 30.44
CA THR A 818 10.34 16.12 30.13
C THR A 818 10.35 17.28 31.12
N LYS A 819 11.10 17.14 32.23
CA LYS A 819 11.20 18.10 33.34
C LYS A 819 12.60 18.07 33.94
N ASP A 820 12.96 19.12 34.65
CA ASP A 820 14.25 19.21 35.35
C ASP A 820 14.47 18.02 36.29
N VAL A 821 15.72 17.56 36.32
CA VAL A 821 16.17 16.46 37.18
C VAL A 821 16.97 17.05 38.33
N PRO A 822 16.55 16.86 39.60
CA PRO A 822 17.32 17.33 40.74
C PRO A 822 18.72 16.71 40.80
N PRO A 823 19.72 17.41 41.38
CA PRO A 823 21.05 16.83 41.60
C PRO A 823 21.01 15.50 42.36
N MET A 824 22.01 14.65 42.14
CA MET A 824 22.18 13.37 42.83
C MET A 824 20.93 12.49 42.81
N SER A 825 20.20 12.50 41.69
CA SER A 825 18.96 11.74 41.51
C SER A 825 19.05 10.80 40.32
N VAL A 826 18.46 9.62 40.47
CA VAL A 826 18.30 8.64 39.39
C VAL A 826 16.88 8.76 38.86
N VAL A 827 16.73 9.00 37.56
CA VAL A 827 15.44 9.03 36.86
C VAL A 827 15.44 8.01 35.73
N ALA A 828 14.30 7.37 35.45
CA ALA A 828 14.13 6.59 34.23
C ALA A 828 12.67 6.52 33.76
N GLY A 829 12.46 6.08 32.52
CA GLY A 829 11.15 5.81 31.91
C GLY A 829 10.71 6.83 30.86
N ASN A 830 9.56 6.58 30.25
CA ASN A 830 8.91 7.48 29.29
C ASN A 830 7.48 7.83 29.77
N PRO A 831 7.25 9.00 30.37
CA PRO A 831 8.23 10.04 30.64
C PRO A 831 9.04 9.73 31.91
N ALA A 832 10.27 10.23 32.01
CA ALA A 832 11.20 9.91 33.09
C ALA A 832 10.60 10.29 34.46
N ARG A 833 10.79 9.42 35.43
CA ARG A 833 10.35 9.60 36.82
C ARG A 833 11.50 9.36 37.78
N PHE A 834 11.48 10.05 38.90
CA PHE A 834 12.41 9.82 40.00
C PHE A 834 12.30 8.37 40.49
N ILE A 835 13.45 7.73 40.65
CA ILE A 835 13.58 6.36 41.18
C ILE A 835 14.17 6.42 42.59
N LYS A 836 15.34 7.04 42.74
CA LYS A 836 16.08 7.12 44.00
C LYS A 836 17.13 8.22 43.94
N HIS A 837 17.71 8.57 45.09
CA HIS A 837 18.92 9.37 45.13
C HIS A 837 20.17 8.51 44.85
N VAL A 838 21.20 9.12 44.28
CA VAL A 838 22.53 8.53 44.15
C VAL A 838 23.15 8.49 45.55
N VAL A 839 23.37 7.29 46.08
CA VAL A 839 24.00 7.07 47.39
C VAL A 839 25.47 6.75 47.14
N PRO A 840 26.43 7.52 47.69
CA PRO A 840 27.83 7.15 47.65
C PRO A 840 28.03 5.79 48.35
N PRO A 841 28.95 4.93 47.88
CA PRO A 841 29.35 3.76 48.64
C PRO A 841 29.77 4.21 50.06
N GLN A 842 29.26 3.53 51.10
CA GLN A 842 29.83 3.69 52.44
C GLN A 842 31.26 3.10 52.39
N GLU A 843 32.25 3.93 52.69
CA GLU A 843 33.68 3.56 52.76
C GLU A 843 33.94 2.40 53.73
#